data_AF-A0A1V5X797-F1
#
_entry.id   AF-A0A1V5X797-F1
#
_cell.length_a   1.000
_cell.length_b   1.000
_cell.length_c   1.000
_cell.angle_alpha   90.00
_cell.angle_beta   90.00
_cell.angle_gamma   90.00
#
_symmetry.space_group_name_H-M   'P 1'
#
loop_
_entity.id
_entity.type
_entity.pdbx_description
1 polymer ?
#
loop_
_entity_poly.entity_id
_entity_poly.type
_entity_poly.pdbx_seq_one_letter_code
_entity_poly.pdbx_strand_id
1 'polypeptide(L)'
;MPGCGASQAVPDMSARFYSVHTAMQASGLTQMGGVSRGRLAASQSIKLPLELSAECLTVVAMGDEGVADVSLALKGVDGKEVARDDMIGPDASMRYCPDQPGKYELELSMAKGSGGYAVSVWTGGVPTRRVEAAPQGALTVEGGGSCEAPTILVAGQTYVGNTEDGRKMEEGSCGNTNARELVYRLDLVERQRVSLDLRAEYDGVLYVRRGDCADPEAEVACNDDAPGGGRRSRVDEVLDAGTYYVFVDGYGEEEGAFRLTVQLRPAGNAQNQCEEAPSIVLGTVVRGSLVDGVNNASATCGNDAKGPDVPFRLDLASRSRVRIQHQASGYPPVVHVRSSCERPESEEGCSATGMAVGEATFTGELNAGTHYVFADAAQLASGDYALTVQAADAVGGGAQGDTCGEAISMMDAEGSVVGDTFEARHDVRIGCAASALPMPDVMYRLDILRKSMFYARINRDEGRHLMALQPRCGSVETELACGSEINQLLSPGVYWLVVKSAAVDSFGRFELGYRINDLAPLEKACADATTLVSNRVVTGTTSDASNVVDSSCVGGARTRTGPDRLHKFSLARRSDVIITVLSEAFHPAVTLQRDCVQPSVIECVTRYRSVEPARITRTLEAGTYYVVVDAKEAGTSGQYTVELQVQAPKER
;
A
#
# COMPACT_ATOMS: atom_id res chain seq x y z
N MET A 1 -14.77 -37.20 -45.09
CA MET A 1 -16.07 -36.53 -45.28
C MET A 1 -17.14 -37.48 -44.79
N PRO A 2 -17.88 -37.13 -43.72
CA PRO A 2 -18.83 -36.01 -43.62
C PRO A 2 -18.50 -35.10 -42.40
N GLY A 3 -19.07 -33.94 -42.12
CA GLY A 3 -20.07 -33.07 -42.74
C GLY A 3 -20.29 -31.93 -41.73
N CYS A 4 -19.92 -30.69 -42.09
CA CYS A 4 -20.14 -29.50 -41.26
C CYS A 4 -21.63 -29.17 -41.23
N GLY A 5 -22.22 -29.19 -40.03
CA GLY A 5 -23.54 -28.66 -39.75
C GLY A 5 -23.50 -27.91 -38.41
N ALA A 6 -22.84 -26.75 -38.40
CA ALA A 6 -23.01 -25.81 -37.31
C ALA A 6 -24.42 -25.19 -37.46
N SER A 7 -25.34 -25.51 -36.55
CA SER A 7 -26.57 -24.73 -36.45
C SER A 7 -26.16 -23.33 -36.00
N GLN A 8 -26.24 -22.35 -36.90
CA GLN A 8 -26.17 -20.95 -36.51
C GLN A 8 -27.32 -20.69 -35.55
N ALA A 9 -27.02 -20.56 -34.26
CA ALA A 9 -27.97 -20.06 -33.29
C ALA A 9 -28.39 -18.67 -33.75
N VAL A 10 -29.69 -18.49 -34.01
CA VAL A 10 -30.25 -17.18 -34.34
C VAL A 10 -30.03 -16.27 -33.13
N PRO A 11 -29.54 -15.04 -33.30
CA PRO A 11 -29.28 -14.15 -32.18
C PRO A 11 -30.58 -13.86 -31.41
N ASP A 12 -30.51 -13.92 -30.08
CA ASP A 12 -31.57 -13.50 -29.16
C ASP A 12 -32.09 -12.10 -29.56
N MET A 13 -33.41 -11.94 -29.61
CA MET A 13 -34.10 -10.66 -29.86
C MET A 13 -33.56 -9.54 -28.95
N SER A 14 -33.12 -9.85 -27.73
CA SER A 14 -32.49 -8.89 -26.83
C SER A 14 -31.11 -8.41 -27.32
N ALA A 15 -30.28 -9.30 -27.86
CA ALA A 15 -28.99 -8.95 -28.44
C ALA A 15 -29.13 -8.12 -29.72
N ARG A 16 -30.11 -8.48 -30.57
CA ARG A 16 -30.43 -7.70 -31.79
C ARG A 16 -30.94 -6.30 -31.46
N PHE A 17 -31.80 -6.19 -30.45
CA PHE A 17 -32.29 -4.91 -29.97
C PHE A 17 -31.16 -4.05 -29.40
N TYR A 18 -30.23 -4.63 -28.64
CA TYR A 18 -29.06 -3.94 -28.10
C TYR A 18 -28.21 -3.32 -29.21
N SER A 19 -27.91 -4.07 -30.28
CA SER A 19 -27.15 -3.54 -31.42
C SER A 19 -27.82 -2.33 -32.07
N VAL A 20 -29.15 -2.34 -32.22
CA VAL A 20 -29.89 -1.19 -32.74
C VAL A 20 -29.89 -0.02 -31.76
N HIS A 21 -30.07 -0.28 -30.46
CA HIS A 21 -30.01 0.77 -29.45
C HIS A 21 -28.66 1.50 -29.45
N THR A 22 -27.54 0.76 -29.48
CA THR A 22 -26.19 1.33 -29.56
C THR A 22 -26.00 2.14 -30.84
N ALA A 23 -26.50 1.66 -31.99
CA ALA A 23 -26.41 2.38 -33.27
C ALA A 23 -27.22 3.70 -33.26
N MET A 24 -28.39 3.71 -32.62
CA MET A 24 -29.23 4.91 -32.47
C MET A 24 -28.55 5.93 -31.55
N GLN A 25 -28.00 5.49 -30.41
CA GLN A 25 -27.24 6.37 -29.51
C GLN A 25 -26.00 6.96 -30.17
N ALA A 26 -25.23 6.15 -30.91
CA ALA A 26 -24.08 6.62 -31.68
C ALA A 26 -24.47 7.65 -32.76
N SER A 27 -25.73 7.62 -33.21
CA SER A 27 -26.30 8.57 -34.17
C SER A 27 -26.89 9.83 -33.52
N GLY A 28 -26.72 10.00 -32.20
CA GLY A 28 -27.21 11.16 -31.46
C GLY A 28 -28.73 11.15 -31.24
N LEU A 29 -29.35 9.97 -31.29
CA LEU A 29 -30.76 9.76 -30.99
C LEU A 29 -30.92 9.28 -29.54
N THR A 30 -31.91 9.84 -28.84
CA THR A 30 -32.25 9.48 -27.46
C THR A 30 -33.50 8.61 -27.45
N GLN A 31 -33.46 7.48 -26.75
CA GLN A 31 -34.64 6.64 -26.61
C GLN A 31 -35.72 7.35 -25.78
N MET A 32 -36.92 7.47 -26.33
CA MET A 32 -38.09 7.96 -25.63
C MET A 32 -38.83 6.82 -24.94
N GLY A 33 -38.92 6.91 -23.61
CA GLY A 33 -39.58 5.91 -22.80
C GLY A 33 -38.87 4.55 -22.81
N GLY A 34 -39.57 3.53 -22.33
CA GLY A 34 -39.08 2.15 -22.28
C GLY A 34 -39.26 1.39 -23.59
N VAL A 35 -38.66 0.21 -23.66
CA VAL A 35 -38.95 -0.75 -24.74
C VAL A 35 -40.28 -1.42 -24.42
N SER A 36 -41.29 -1.28 -25.28
CA SER A 36 -42.53 -2.03 -25.14
C SER A 36 -42.32 -3.45 -25.67
N ARG A 37 -42.51 -4.45 -24.81
CA ARG A 37 -42.37 -5.87 -25.15
C ARG A 37 -43.65 -6.62 -24.86
N GLY A 38 -43.94 -7.64 -25.66
CA GLY A 38 -45.11 -8.48 -25.47
C GLY A 38 -45.15 -9.61 -26.47
N ARG A 39 -46.27 -10.32 -26.54
CA ARG A 39 -46.54 -11.36 -27.55
C ARG A 39 -47.89 -11.07 -28.20
N LEU A 40 -47.97 -11.26 -29.52
CA LEU A 40 -49.20 -11.08 -30.28
C LEU A 40 -49.48 -12.30 -31.16
N ALA A 41 -50.75 -12.68 -31.25
CA ALA A 41 -51.21 -13.66 -32.22
C ALA A 41 -51.33 -13.03 -33.62
N ALA A 42 -51.43 -13.87 -34.64
CA ALA A 42 -51.60 -13.40 -36.02
C ALA A 42 -52.82 -12.47 -36.15
N SER A 43 -52.63 -11.36 -36.87
CA SER A 43 -53.63 -10.32 -37.09
C SER A 43 -54.08 -9.54 -35.83
N GLN A 44 -53.39 -9.68 -34.70
CA GLN A 44 -53.59 -8.81 -33.54
C GLN A 44 -52.74 -7.53 -33.64
N SER A 45 -53.23 -6.45 -33.03
CA SER A 45 -52.50 -5.20 -32.86
C SER A 45 -52.56 -4.68 -31.42
N ILE A 46 -51.57 -3.86 -31.06
CA ILE A 46 -51.54 -3.05 -29.85
C ILE A 46 -51.49 -1.58 -30.23
N LYS A 47 -51.92 -0.74 -29.31
CA LYS A 47 -51.84 0.71 -29.43
C LYS A 47 -51.04 1.27 -28.26
N LEU A 48 -50.02 2.05 -28.57
CA LEU A 48 -49.13 2.70 -27.63
C LEU A 48 -49.35 4.21 -27.72
N PRO A 49 -49.88 4.85 -26.67
CA PRO A 49 -50.00 6.31 -26.65
C PRO A 49 -48.60 6.94 -26.56
N LEU A 50 -48.33 7.92 -27.43
CA LEU A 50 -47.08 8.68 -27.45
C LEU A 50 -47.37 10.16 -27.26
N GLU A 51 -46.66 10.81 -26.34
CA GLU A 51 -46.65 12.27 -26.24
C GLU A 51 -45.43 12.80 -26.99
N LEU A 52 -45.65 13.39 -28.16
CA LEU A 52 -44.58 13.84 -29.06
C LEU A 52 -44.41 15.36 -29.01
N SER A 53 -43.17 15.83 -29.03
CA SER A 53 -42.79 17.22 -29.32
C SER A 53 -42.71 17.44 -30.85
N ALA A 54 -42.41 18.67 -31.29
CA ALA A 54 -42.15 18.97 -32.71
C ALA A 54 -40.73 18.55 -33.15
N GLU A 55 -40.29 17.36 -32.74
CA GLU A 55 -38.98 16.78 -33.05
C GLU A 55 -39.16 15.45 -33.80
N CYS A 56 -38.28 15.18 -34.75
CA CYS A 56 -38.33 13.94 -35.50
C CYS A 56 -38.11 12.72 -34.59
N LEU A 57 -38.95 11.70 -34.76
CA LEU A 57 -38.80 10.40 -34.12
C LEU A 57 -38.45 9.31 -35.13
N THR A 58 -37.75 8.30 -34.63
CA THR A 58 -37.53 7.01 -35.29
C THR A 58 -38.13 5.93 -34.41
N VAL A 59 -38.96 5.05 -34.96
CA VAL A 59 -39.54 3.90 -34.28
C VAL A 59 -38.95 2.65 -34.89
N VAL A 60 -38.52 1.70 -34.06
CA VAL A 60 -38.08 0.38 -34.52
C VAL A 60 -38.83 -0.68 -33.73
N ALA A 61 -39.45 -1.62 -34.45
CA ALA A 61 -40.04 -2.83 -33.91
C ALA A 61 -39.29 -4.06 -34.44
N MET A 62 -39.12 -5.05 -33.57
CA MET A 62 -38.49 -6.33 -33.88
C MET A 62 -39.36 -7.47 -33.41
N GLY A 63 -39.47 -8.50 -34.22
CA GLY A 63 -40.12 -9.76 -33.92
C GLY A 63 -39.12 -10.86 -33.56
N ASP A 64 -39.58 -11.83 -32.77
CA ASP A 64 -38.87 -13.10 -32.57
C ASP A 64 -39.05 -14.05 -33.78
N GLU A 65 -38.50 -15.26 -33.68
CA GLU A 65 -38.52 -16.26 -34.76
C GLU A 65 -39.93 -16.65 -35.23
N GLY A 66 -40.97 -16.44 -34.41
CA GLY A 66 -42.36 -16.76 -34.76
C GLY A 66 -43.04 -15.69 -35.62
N VAL A 67 -42.41 -14.53 -35.76
CA VAL A 67 -42.98 -13.37 -36.47
C VAL A 67 -42.44 -13.32 -37.90
N ALA A 68 -43.34 -13.32 -38.88
CA ALA A 68 -42.97 -13.25 -40.28
C ALA A 68 -43.09 -11.82 -40.85
N ASP A 69 -44.01 -11.01 -40.30
CA ASP A 69 -44.25 -9.63 -40.70
C ASP A 69 -44.85 -8.81 -39.54
N VAL A 70 -44.10 -7.82 -39.04
CA VAL A 70 -44.58 -6.78 -38.12
C VAL A 70 -44.84 -5.52 -38.93
N SER A 71 -45.97 -4.83 -38.70
CA SER A 71 -46.21 -3.51 -39.30
C SER A 71 -46.44 -2.45 -38.24
N LEU A 72 -45.87 -1.26 -38.48
CA LEU A 72 -46.05 -0.07 -37.66
C LEU A 72 -46.92 0.96 -38.39
N ALA A 73 -47.83 1.61 -37.68
CA ALA A 73 -48.55 2.78 -38.16
C ALA A 73 -48.66 3.83 -37.05
N LEU A 74 -48.44 5.11 -37.38
CA LEU A 74 -48.59 6.23 -36.47
C LEU A 74 -49.84 7.01 -36.83
N LYS A 75 -50.72 7.26 -35.86
CA LYS A 75 -51.88 8.14 -36.00
C LYS A 75 -51.62 9.48 -35.34
N GLY A 76 -51.94 10.55 -36.06
CA GLY A 76 -51.84 11.94 -35.62
C GLY A 76 -52.90 12.32 -34.59
N VAL A 77 -52.80 13.55 -34.09
CA VAL A 77 -53.74 14.13 -33.12
C VAL A 77 -55.19 14.20 -33.64
N ASP A 78 -55.40 14.19 -34.96
CA ASP A 78 -56.71 14.16 -35.62
C ASP A 78 -57.22 12.72 -35.88
N GLY A 79 -56.48 11.71 -35.42
CA GLY A 79 -56.79 10.29 -35.58
C GLY A 79 -56.48 9.72 -36.96
N LYS A 80 -55.95 10.53 -37.90
CA LYS A 80 -55.53 10.05 -39.22
C LYS A 80 -54.15 9.44 -39.17
N GLU A 81 -53.90 8.45 -40.01
CA GLU A 81 -52.55 7.90 -40.17
C GLU A 81 -51.62 8.93 -40.80
N VAL A 82 -50.47 9.15 -40.17
CA VAL A 82 -49.46 10.14 -40.57
C VAL A 82 -48.13 9.50 -40.97
N ALA A 83 -47.88 8.26 -40.54
CA ALA A 83 -46.73 7.47 -40.97
C ALA A 83 -47.06 5.97 -40.88
N ARG A 84 -46.41 5.16 -41.72
CA ARG A 84 -46.48 3.71 -41.71
C ARG A 84 -45.13 3.13 -42.13
N ASP A 85 -44.82 1.94 -41.64
CA ASP A 85 -43.73 1.12 -42.15
C ASP A 85 -44.12 0.43 -43.47
N ASP A 86 -43.27 0.53 -44.49
CA ASP A 86 -43.49 -0.05 -45.82
C ASP A 86 -42.75 -1.39 -46.01
N MET A 87 -42.05 -1.89 -44.98
CA MET A 87 -41.26 -3.11 -45.08
C MET A 87 -42.13 -4.33 -44.77
N ILE A 88 -41.80 -5.45 -45.43
CA ILE A 88 -42.40 -6.75 -45.13
C ILE A 88 -41.31 -7.60 -44.49
N GLY A 89 -41.48 -7.93 -43.22
CA GLY A 89 -40.48 -8.73 -42.52
C GLY A 89 -40.62 -8.74 -41.00
N PRO A 90 -39.78 -9.53 -40.32
CA PRO A 90 -39.85 -9.69 -38.87
C PRO A 90 -39.52 -8.39 -38.11
N ASP A 91 -38.90 -7.41 -38.77
CA ASP A 91 -38.58 -6.10 -38.21
C ASP A 91 -39.24 -5.00 -39.03
N ALA A 92 -39.67 -3.94 -38.35
CA ALA A 92 -40.28 -2.75 -38.95
C ALA A 92 -39.61 -1.50 -38.41
N SER A 93 -39.46 -0.47 -39.24
CA SER A 93 -38.95 0.82 -38.78
C SER A 93 -39.58 1.97 -39.54
N MET A 94 -39.93 3.03 -38.84
CA MET A 94 -40.45 4.24 -39.46
C MET A 94 -39.86 5.49 -38.84
N ARG A 95 -39.72 6.55 -39.65
CA ARG A 95 -39.29 7.87 -39.19
C ARG A 95 -40.36 8.90 -39.52
N TYR A 96 -40.69 9.75 -38.56
CA TYR A 96 -41.70 10.79 -38.73
C TYR A 96 -41.24 12.08 -38.06
N CYS A 97 -41.65 13.23 -38.58
CA CYS A 97 -41.38 14.53 -37.98
C CYS A 97 -42.72 15.22 -37.70
N PRO A 98 -43.17 15.30 -36.43
CA PRO A 98 -44.43 15.93 -36.07
C PRO A 98 -44.42 17.43 -36.37
N ASP A 99 -45.42 17.90 -37.13
CA ASP A 99 -45.61 19.33 -37.42
C ASP A 99 -46.18 20.11 -36.22
N GLN A 100 -46.68 19.42 -35.20
CA GLN A 100 -47.20 19.98 -33.96
C GLN A 100 -47.02 19.00 -32.80
N PRO A 101 -46.72 19.50 -31.58
CA PRO A 101 -46.67 18.67 -30.38
C PRO A 101 -48.07 18.18 -30.00
N GLY A 102 -48.18 16.98 -29.43
CA GLY A 102 -49.46 16.43 -29.02
C GLY A 102 -49.45 14.92 -28.77
N LYS A 103 -50.65 14.36 -28.57
CA LYS A 103 -50.85 12.92 -28.34
C LYS A 103 -51.02 12.20 -29.68
N TYR A 104 -50.10 11.28 -29.96
CA TYR A 104 -50.11 10.39 -31.11
C TYR A 104 -50.37 8.96 -30.64
N GLU A 105 -50.84 8.10 -31.54
CA GLU A 105 -51.07 6.69 -31.25
C GLU A 105 -50.23 5.83 -32.20
N LEU A 106 -49.28 5.09 -31.64
CA LEU A 106 -48.49 4.11 -32.37
C LEU A 106 -49.22 2.77 -32.35
N GLU A 107 -49.61 2.28 -33.52
CA GLU A 107 -50.19 0.96 -33.70
C GLU A 107 -49.13 -0.01 -34.23
N LEU A 108 -48.88 -1.10 -33.48
CA LEU A 108 -48.05 -2.22 -33.91
C LEU A 108 -48.96 -3.42 -34.16
N SER A 109 -48.81 -4.05 -35.33
CA SER A 109 -49.66 -5.17 -35.75
C SER A 109 -48.84 -6.36 -36.26
N MET A 110 -49.31 -7.58 -35.97
CA MET A 110 -48.76 -8.82 -36.54
C MET A 110 -49.42 -9.09 -37.89
N ALA A 111 -48.88 -8.49 -38.95
CA ALA A 111 -49.39 -8.66 -40.31
C ALA A 111 -49.28 -10.12 -40.79
N LYS A 112 -48.22 -10.83 -40.39
CA LYS A 112 -48.04 -12.27 -40.67
C LYS A 112 -47.21 -12.96 -39.58
N GLY A 113 -47.65 -14.15 -39.18
CA GLY A 113 -47.01 -14.90 -38.09
C GLY A 113 -47.50 -14.48 -36.71
N SER A 114 -46.90 -15.02 -35.67
CA SER A 114 -47.26 -14.77 -34.27
C SER A 114 -46.06 -15.01 -33.38
N GLY A 115 -45.83 -14.13 -32.42
CA GLY A 115 -44.63 -14.23 -31.60
C GLY A 115 -44.43 -13.05 -30.67
N GLY A 116 -43.25 -13.00 -30.08
CA GLY A 116 -42.79 -11.87 -29.29
C GLY A 116 -42.46 -10.67 -30.15
N TYR A 117 -42.70 -9.47 -29.63
CA TYR A 117 -42.24 -8.22 -30.20
C TYR A 117 -41.48 -7.38 -29.16
N ALA A 118 -40.59 -6.53 -29.66
CA ALA A 118 -40.00 -5.41 -28.94
C ALA A 118 -40.08 -4.16 -29.82
N VAL A 119 -40.70 -3.08 -29.32
CA VAL A 119 -40.76 -1.80 -30.03
C VAL A 119 -40.25 -0.69 -29.15
N SER A 120 -39.49 0.21 -29.75
CA SER A 120 -38.98 1.40 -29.08
C SER A 120 -38.97 2.61 -30.01
N VAL A 121 -38.98 3.78 -29.40
CA VAL A 121 -39.06 5.09 -30.04
C VAL A 121 -37.82 5.86 -29.66
N TRP A 122 -37.21 6.56 -30.61
CA TRP A 122 -36.10 7.47 -30.37
C TRP A 122 -36.41 8.84 -30.96
N THR A 123 -35.96 9.92 -30.33
CA THR A 123 -36.04 11.28 -30.85
C THR A 123 -34.67 11.92 -30.95
N GLY A 124 -34.58 12.97 -31.77
CA GLY A 124 -33.35 13.74 -31.96
C GLY A 124 -32.62 13.42 -33.27
N GLY A 125 -31.28 13.50 -33.22
CA GLY A 125 -30.42 13.48 -34.41
C GLY A 125 -30.23 14.87 -35.02
N VAL A 126 -29.04 15.13 -35.54
CA VAL A 126 -28.55 16.46 -35.97
C VAL A 126 -29.34 17.03 -37.17
N PRO A 127 -30.05 18.17 -37.06
CA PRO A 127 -29.99 19.18 -38.10
C PRO A 127 -28.73 20.01 -37.85
N THR A 128 -27.91 20.18 -38.88
CA THR A 128 -26.67 20.98 -38.80
C THR A 128 -26.99 22.43 -38.44
N ARG A 129 -27.01 22.76 -37.15
CA ARG A 129 -26.81 24.12 -36.65
C ARG A 129 -26.42 24.11 -35.17
N ARG A 130 -25.22 24.65 -34.91
CA ARG A 130 -24.61 24.84 -33.60
C ARG A 130 -25.43 25.85 -32.78
N VAL A 131 -25.98 25.42 -31.63
CA VAL A 131 -26.44 26.30 -30.55
C VAL A 131 -25.98 25.69 -29.21
N GLU A 132 -25.59 26.57 -28.31
CA GLU A 132 -24.93 26.34 -27.01
C GLU A 132 -25.70 25.41 -26.06
N ALA A 133 -24.95 24.70 -25.23
CA ALA A 133 -25.43 23.72 -24.27
C ALA A 133 -26.38 24.35 -23.22
N ALA A 134 -27.58 23.80 -23.11
CA ALA A 134 -28.48 23.98 -21.97
C ALA A 134 -28.31 22.81 -20.98
N PRO A 135 -28.55 23.01 -19.67
CA PRO A 135 -28.26 22.01 -18.65
C PRO A 135 -29.22 20.82 -18.77
N GLN A 136 -28.67 19.62 -18.67
CA GLN A 136 -29.41 18.36 -18.70
C GLN A 136 -30.36 18.28 -17.49
N GLY A 137 -31.66 18.14 -17.76
CA GLY A 137 -32.70 18.08 -16.73
C GLY A 137 -32.65 16.77 -15.94
N ALA A 138 -32.79 16.86 -14.61
CA ALA A 138 -32.95 15.71 -13.73
C ALA A 138 -34.25 14.96 -14.07
N LEU A 139 -34.17 13.63 -14.17
CA LEU A 139 -35.35 12.75 -14.23
C LEU A 139 -35.97 12.67 -12.84
N THR A 140 -37.22 13.12 -12.71
CA THR A 140 -38.06 12.87 -11.53
C THR A 140 -38.75 11.52 -11.69
N VAL A 141 -38.40 10.54 -10.85
CA VAL A 141 -39.11 9.26 -10.77
C VAL A 141 -40.18 9.38 -9.69
N GLU A 142 -41.47 9.42 -10.08
CA GLU A 142 -42.57 9.29 -9.12
C GLU A 142 -42.73 7.82 -8.72
N GLY A 143 -42.47 7.51 -7.45
CA GLY A 143 -42.61 6.19 -6.84
C GLY A 143 -41.29 5.68 -6.25
N GLY A 144 -41.24 5.58 -4.92
CA GLY A 144 -40.06 5.11 -4.20
C GLY A 144 -39.74 3.65 -4.50
N GLY A 145 -38.55 3.37 -5.04
CA GLY A 145 -38.11 2.01 -5.35
C GLY A 145 -37.93 1.16 -4.09
N SER A 146 -38.29 -0.12 -4.17
CA SER A 146 -38.08 -1.14 -3.12
C SER A 146 -37.33 -2.35 -3.70
N CYS A 147 -36.93 -3.31 -2.88
CA CYS A 147 -36.35 -4.55 -3.40
C CYS A 147 -37.27 -5.33 -4.36
N GLU A 148 -38.58 -5.23 -4.18
CA GLU A 148 -39.61 -5.88 -5.02
C GLU A 148 -39.77 -5.16 -6.37
N ALA A 149 -39.54 -3.84 -6.38
CA ALA A 149 -39.69 -2.98 -7.54
C ALA A 149 -38.62 -1.86 -7.50
N PRO A 150 -37.35 -2.18 -7.77
CA PRO A 150 -36.27 -1.21 -7.65
C PRO A 150 -36.26 -0.26 -8.85
N THR A 151 -35.85 0.99 -8.60
CA THR A 151 -35.66 1.97 -9.68
C THR A 151 -34.36 1.68 -10.43
N ILE A 152 -34.40 1.52 -11.76
CA ILE A 152 -33.21 1.19 -12.54
C ILE A 152 -32.30 2.41 -12.70
N LEU A 153 -31.04 2.27 -12.29
CA LEU A 153 -29.98 3.25 -12.50
C LEU A 153 -29.39 3.12 -13.90
N VAL A 154 -29.16 4.25 -14.53
CA VAL A 154 -28.52 4.40 -15.83
C VAL A 154 -27.27 5.24 -15.63
N ALA A 155 -26.15 4.77 -16.19
CA ALA A 155 -24.86 5.44 -16.10
C ALA A 155 -24.91 6.88 -16.64
N GLY A 156 -24.21 7.79 -15.98
CA GLY A 156 -24.10 9.19 -16.37
C GLY A 156 -25.33 10.04 -16.03
N GLN A 157 -26.36 9.46 -15.39
CA GLN A 157 -27.54 10.17 -14.96
C GLN A 157 -27.41 10.70 -13.53
N THR A 158 -28.24 11.70 -13.23
CA THR A 158 -28.45 12.23 -11.88
C THR A 158 -29.91 12.05 -11.51
N TYR A 159 -30.12 11.41 -10.37
CA TYR A 159 -31.43 11.12 -9.80
C TYR A 159 -31.70 12.10 -8.67
N VAL A 160 -32.92 12.63 -8.62
CA VAL A 160 -33.41 13.43 -7.49
C VAL A 160 -34.56 12.64 -6.88
N GLY A 161 -34.54 12.49 -5.57
CA GLY A 161 -35.55 11.72 -4.83
C GLY A 161 -35.78 12.30 -3.44
N ASN A 162 -36.75 11.71 -2.73
CA ASN A 162 -37.02 12.00 -1.33
C ASN A 162 -37.25 10.67 -0.60
N THR A 163 -36.52 10.41 0.47
CA THR A 163 -36.66 9.16 1.26
C THR A 163 -37.99 9.06 1.99
N GLU A 164 -38.72 10.17 2.18
CA GLU A 164 -40.10 10.16 2.70
C GLU A 164 -41.05 9.32 1.81
N ASP A 165 -40.73 9.17 0.51
CA ASP A 165 -41.48 8.35 -0.45
C ASP A 165 -41.14 6.85 -0.35
N GLY A 166 -40.17 6.49 0.49
CA GLY A 166 -39.66 5.15 0.70
C GLY A 166 -40.38 4.35 1.78
N ARG A 167 -39.79 3.20 2.10
CA ARG A 167 -40.24 2.32 3.19
C ARG A 167 -39.03 2.01 4.05
N LYS A 168 -39.25 1.67 5.32
CA LYS A 168 -38.25 1.16 6.24
C LYS A 168 -38.31 -0.37 6.28
N MET A 169 -37.46 -1.04 5.53
CA MET A 169 -37.45 -2.51 5.41
C MET A 169 -36.05 -3.12 5.49
N GLU A 170 -35.02 -2.36 5.12
CA GLU A 170 -33.64 -2.81 5.01
C GLU A 170 -32.71 -1.96 5.87
N GLU A 171 -31.58 -2.53 6.31
CA GLU A 171 -30.57 -1.84 7.11
C GLU A 171 -29.18 -2.05 6.48
N GLY A 172 -28.39 -0.98 6.40
CA GLY A 172 -26.99 -0.98 5.97
C GLY A 172 -26.01 -1.14 7.13
N SER A 173 -24.82 -1.70 6.88
CA SER A 173 -23.86 -2.04 7.95
C SER A 173 -23.10 -0.84 8.54
N CYS A 174 -23.02 0.27 7.80
CA CYS A 174 -22.26 1.45 8.18
C CYS A 174 -23.21 2.60 8.57
N GLY A 175 -23.48 2.70 9.86
CA GLY A 175 -24.36 3.73 10.40
C GLY A 175 -25.67 3.17 10.92
N ASN A 176 -26.41 4.01 11.64
CA ASN A 176 -27.69 3.63 12.24
C ASN A 176 -28.81 3.84 11.22
N THR A 177 -28.97 2.96 10.23
CA THR A 177 -29.94 3.07 9.13
C THR A 177 -31.36 2.70 9.57
N ASN A 178 -32.03 3.60 10.29
CA ASN A 178 -33.35 3.36 10.88
C ASN A 178 -34.46 4.21 10.22
N ALA A 179 -34.17 4.84 9.08
CA ALA A 179 -35.06 5.70 8.33
C ALA A 179 -35.78 4.92 7.22
N ARG A 180 -36.54 5.61 6.37
CA ARG A 180 -37.03 5.03 5.11
C ARG A 180 -35.94 5.07 4.05
N GLU A 181 -35.83 3.99 3.30
CA GLU A 181 -34.92 3.89 2.17
C GLU A 181 -35.61 3.92 0.80
N LEU A 182 -34.85 4.35 -0.21
CA LEU A 182 -35.14 4.13 -1.62
C LEU A 182 -34.14 3.17 -2.23
N VAL A 183 -34.66 2.13 -2.88
CA VAL A 183 -33.87 1.06 -3.49
C VAL A 183 -33.80 1.24 -5.00
N TYR A 184 -32.57 1.18 -5.48
CA TYR A 184 -32.23 1.28 -6.89
C TYR A 184 -31.55 0.01 -7.35
N ARG A 185 -31.63 -0.32 -8.65
CA ARG A 185 -30.94 -1.45 -9.27
C ARG A 185 -29.94 -0.97 -10.30
N LEU A 186 -28.73 -1.49 -10.23
CA LEU A 186 -27.64 -1.25 -11.16
C LEU A 186 -27.21 -2.58 -11.79
N ASP A 187 -27.30 -2.68 -13.11
CA ASP A 187 -26.83 -3.86 -13.84
C ASP A 187 -25.49 -3.57 -14.52
N LEU A 188 -24.46 -4.31 -14.14
CA LEU A 188 -23.12 -4.23 -14.72
C LEU A 188 -22.90 -5.43 -15.66
N VAL A 189 -22.70 -5.15 -16.95
CA VAL A 189 -22.47 -6.18 -17.98
C VAL A 189 -21.02 -6.66 -18.02
N GLU A 190 -20.11 -5.86 -17.48
CA GLU A 190 -18.68 -6.11 -17.39
C GLU A 190 -18.17 -5.51 -16.07
N ARG A 191 -16.91 -5.79 -15.73
CA ARG A 191 -16.28 -5.21 -14.54
C ARG A 191 -16.12 -3.69 -14.71
N GLN A 192 -16.63 -2.91 -13.78
CA GLN A 192 -16.68 -1.45 -13.88
C GLN A 192 -16.34 -0.80 -12.54
N ARG A 193 -15.68 0.36 -12.60
CA ARG A 193 -15.55 1.27 -11.46
C ARG A 193 -16.86 2.06 -11.35
N VAL A 194 -17.55 1.88 -10.23
CA VAL A 194 -18.87 2.43 -9.94
C VAL A 194 -18.71 3.55 -8.92
N SER A 195 -18.95 4.79 -9.35
CA SER A 195 -18.98 5.96 -8.48
C SER A 195 -20.41 6.44 -8.29
N LEU A 196 -20.89 6.36 -7.05
CA LEU A 196 -22.18 6.81 -6.57
C LEU A 196 -21.97 7.97 -5.60
N ASP A 197 -22.36 9.19 -5.98
CA ASP A 197 -22.26 10.40 -5.13
C ASP A 197 -23.65 10.81 -4.67
N LEU A 198 -23.93 10.62 -3.38
CA LEU A 198 -25.18 11.02 -2.74
C LEU A 198 -24.98 12.38 -2.06
N ARG A 199 -25.89 13.32 -2.32
CA ARG A 199 -26.00 14.58 -1.58
C ARG A 199 -27.42 14.73 -1.06
N ALA A 200 -27.57 14.83 0.24
CA ALA A 200 -28.84 14.86 0.93
C ALA A 200 -29.02 16.16 1.72
N GLU A 201 -30.27 16.55 1.99
CA GLU A 201 -30.59 17.64 2.93
C GLU A 201 -30.52 17.18 4.41
N TYR A 202 -30.41 15.88 4.61
CA TYR A 202 -30.31 15.13 5.87
C TYR A 202 -28.99 14.35 5.95
N ASP A 203 -28.71 13.72 7.09
CA ASP A 203 -27.56 12.84 7.26
C ASP A 203 -27.79 11.51 6.49
N GLY A 204 -27.13 11.34 5.35
CA GLY A 204 -27.44 10.29 4.38
C GLY A 204 -26.53 9.07 4.54
N VAL A 205 -27.07 7.89 4.29
CA VAL A 205 -26.31 6.63 4.22
C VAL A 205 -26.50 5.99 2.85
N LEU A 206 -25.41 5.51 2.27
CA LEU A 206 -25.40 4.85 0.96
C LEU A 206 -24.76 3.46 1.07
N TYR A 207 -25.50 2.41 0.73
CA TYR A 207 -24.97 1.05 0.71
C TYR A 207 -25.37 0.29 -0.56
N VAL A 208 -24.58 -0.74 -0.88
CA VAL A 208 -24.70 -1.52 -2.13
C VAL A 208 -24.67 -3.00 -1.81
N ARG A 209 -25.67 -3.75 -2.28
CA ARG A 209 -25.74 -5.21 -2.19
C ARG A 209 -25.62 -5.86 -3.56
N ARG A 210 -25.07 -7.08 -3.64
CA ARG A 210 -24.91 -7.85 -4.89
C ARG A 210 -25.86 -9.03 -4.95
N GLY A 211 -26.57 -9.17 -6.08
CA GLY A 211 -27.37 -10.35 -6.38
C GLY A 211 -28.73 -10.36 -5.70
N ASP A 212 -28.80 -10.63 -4.39
CA ASP A 212 -30.05 -10.56 -3.63
C ASP A 212 -30.17 -9.19 -2.95
N CYS A 213 -31.31 -8.54 -3.15
CA CYS A 213 -31.57 -7.22 -2.60
C CYS A 213 -31.83 -7.26 -1.10
N ALA A 214 -32.55 -8.28 -0.60
CA ALA A 214 -33.02 -8.35 0.78
C ALA A 214 -32.07 -9.14 1.70
N ASP A 215 -30.95 -9.64 1.18
CA ASP A 215 -29.95 -10.35 1.98
C ASP A 215 -28.92 -9.35 2.56
N PRO A 216 -28.90 -9.13 3.89
CA PRO A 216 -27.93 -8.23 4.51
C PRO A 216 -26.48 -8.70 4.34
N GLU A 217 -26.23 -10.01 4.18
CA GLU A 217 -24.88 -10.55 3.96
C GLU A 217 -24.37 -10.30 2.53
N ALA A 218 -25.22 -9.81 1.63
CA ALA A 218 -24.87 -9.48 0.26
C ALA A 218 -24.27 -8.06 0.10
N GLU A 219 -24.09 -7.31 1.19
CA GLU A 219 -23.52 -5.96 1.15
C GLU A 219 -22.04 -6.00 0.73
N VAL A 220 -21.72 -5.25 -0.32
CA VAL A 220 -20.37 -5.17 -0.91
C VAL A 220 -19.71 -3.80 -0.70
N ALA A 221 -20.50 -2.78 -0.37
CA ALA A 221 -20.00 -1.44 -0.10
C ALA A 221 -20.99 -0.67 0.75
N CYS A 222 -20.48 0.16 1.67
CA CYS A 222 -21.31 1.04 2.48
C CYS A 222 -20.52 2.30 2.85
N ASN A 223 -21.18 3.45 2.80
CA ASN A 223 -20.66 4.70 3.33
C ASN A 223 -21.77 5.55 3.99
N ASP A 224 -21.53 5.96 5.24
CA ASP A 224 -22.33 6.93 6.00
C ASP A 224 -21.84 8.35 5.64
N ASP A 225 -20.66 8.71 6.14
CA ASP A 225 -19.99 9.99 5.88
C ASP A 225 -18.91 9.90 4.79
N ALA A 226 -19.00 10.77 3.78
CA ALA A 226 -17.88 11.12 2.90
C ALA A 226 -17.22 12.45 3.34
N PRO A 227 -15.97 12.75 2.91
CA PRO A 227 -15.34 14.04 3.19
C PRO A 227 -16.23 15.21 2.73
N GLY A 228 -16.62 16.06 3.69
CA GLY A 228 -17.60 17.15 3.50
C GLY A 228 -18.72 17.22 4.55
N GLY A 229 -18.86 16.20 5.40
CA GLY A 229 -19.86 16.08 6.50
C GLY A 229 -21.08 15.21 6.12
N GLY A 230 -21.92 14.84 7.08
CA GLY A 230 -23.01 13.82 6.97
C GLY A 230 -24.05 14.00 5.88
N ARG A 231 -24.09 15.17 5.23
CA ARG A 231 -24.98 15.40 4.08
C ARG A 231 -24.46 14.83 2.76
N ARG A 232 -23.35 14.09 2.79
CA ARG A 232 -22.76 13.49 1.60
C ARG A 232 -22.20 12.12 1.94
N SER A 233 -22.66 11.13 1.17
CA SER A 233 -22.12 9.77 1.18
C SER A 233 -21.62 9.43 -0.22
N ARG A 234 -20.56 8.62 -0.31
CA ARG A 234 -19.97 8.24 -1.59
C ARG A 234 -19.45 6.81 -1.57
N VAL A 235 -19.91 6.03 -2.55
CA VAL A 235 -19.35 4.72 -2.90
C VAL A 235 -18.56 4.87 -4.19
N ASP A 236 -17.32 4.36 -4.21
CA ASP A 236 -16.43 4.39 -5.38
C ASP A 236 -15.62 3.11 -5.44
N GLU A 237 -16.25 2.08 -5.98
CA GLU A 237 -15.79 0.70 -5.89
C GLU A 237 -15.65 0.07 -7.27
N VAL A 238 -14.74 -0.88 -7.41
CA VAL A 238 -14.64 -1.71 -8.61
C VAL A 238 -15.50 -2.94 -8.41
N LEU A 239 -16.58 -3.05 -9.17
CA LEU A 239 -17.55 -4.13 -9.07
C LEU A 239 -17.47 -5.02 -10.31
N ASP A 240 -17.52 -6.34 -10.11
CA ASP A 240 -17.59 -7.31 -11.20
C ASP A 240 -18.92 -7.21 -11.96
N ALA A 241 -19.01 -7.89 -13.11
CA ALA A 241 -20.28 -8.06 -13.80
C ALA A 241 -21.32 -8.72 -12.86
N GLY A 242 -22.54 -8.20 -12.89
CA GLY A 242 -23.63 -8.65 -12.04
C GLY A 242 -24.69 -7.59 -11.79
N THR A 243 -25.73 -7.98 -11.08
CA THR A 243 -26.80 -7.09 -10.64
C THR A 243 -26.51 -6.64 -9.21
N TYR A 244 -26.61 -5.34 -8.98
CA TYR A 244 -26.40 -4.68 -7.70
C TYR A 244 -27.63 -3.86 -7.32
N TYR A 245 -27.84 -3.70 -6.02
CA TYR A 245 -28.90 -2.91 -5.43
C TYR A 245 -28.28 -1.80 -4.59
N VAL A 246 -28.63 -0.55 -4.91
CA VAL A 246 -28.11 0.65 -4.26
C VAL A 246 -29.21 1.23 -3.38
N PHE A 247 -28.90 1.45 -2.12
CA PHE A 247 -29.83 1.94 -1.12
C PHE A 247 -29.45 3.36 -0.73
N VAL A 248 -30.40 4.27 -0.88
CA VAL A 248 -30.30 5.63 -0.36
C VAL A 248 -31.17 5.70 0.88
N ASP A 249 -30.55 5.93 2.02
CA ASP A 249 -31.15 5.87 3.36
C ASP A 249 -30.66 7.06 4.21
N GLY A 250 -31.13 7.18 5.45
CA GLY A 250 -30.72 8.21 6.39
C GLY A 250 -30.21 7.65 7.73
N TYR A 251 -29.34 8.41 8.37
CA TYR A 251 -28.86 8.10 9.71
C TYR A 251 -29.94 8.36 10.77
N GLY A 252 -30.12 7.42 11.69
CA GLY A 252 -31.21 7.44 12.65
C GLY A 252 -32.56 7.31 11.98
N GLU A 253 -33.44 8.28 12.19
CA GLU A 253 -34.77 8.37 11.54
C GLU A 253 -34.83 9.57 10.58
N GLU A 254 -33.67 10.07 10.13
CA GLU A 254 -33.62 11.24 9.25
C GLU A 254 -34.04 10.89 7.82
N GLU A 255 -34.92 11.72 7.24
CA GLU A 255 -35.45 11.55 5.89
C GLU A 255 -35.45 12.90 5.17
N GLY A 256 -35.53 12.89 3.85
CA GLY A 256 -35.70 14.11 3.07
C GLY A 256 -35.21 14.02 1.63
N ALA A 257 -35.10 15.17 1.00
CA ALA A 257 -34.69 15.27 -0.39
C ALA A 257 -33.19 14.98 -0.59
N PHE A 258 -32.86 14.35 -1.71
CA PHE A 258 -31.50 14.05 -2.10
C PHE A 258 -31.27 14.10 -3.60
N ARG A 259 -29.99 14.07 -3.98
CA ARG A 259 -29.49 13.91 -5.33
C ARG A 259 -28.43 12.82 -5.37
N LEU A 260 -28.64 11.80 -6.20
CA LEU A 260 -27.70 10.71 -6.45
C LEU A 260 -27.12 10.81 -7.86
N THR A 261 -25.80 10.93 -7.98
CA THR A 261 -25.10 10.94 -9.28
C THR A 261 -24.43 9.59 -9.50
N VAL A 262 -24.67 8.97 -10.67
CA VAL A 262 -24.14 7.65 -11.01
C VAL A 262 -23.15 7.77 -12.16
N GLN A 263 -21.91 7.35 -11.93
CA GLN A 263 -20.88 7.28 -12.96
C GLN A 263 -20.30 5.87 -13.02
N LEU A 264 -20.31 5.27 -14.21
CA LEU A 264 -19.65 4.01 -14.48
C LEU A 264 -18.48 4.26 -15.42
N ARG A 265 -17.33 3.67 -15.13
CA ARG A 265 -16.18 3.63 -16.03
C ARG A 265 -15.74 2.18 -16.21
N PRO A 266 -15.36 1.75 -17.42
CA PRO A 266 -14.74 0.43 -17.60
C PRO A 266 -13.57 0.28 -16.63
N ALA A 267 -13.62 -0.76 -15.80
CA ALA A 267 -12.48 -1.22 -15.04
C ALA A 267 -11.96 -2.41 -15.83
N GLY A 268 -11.06 -2.14 -16.79
CA GLY A 268 -10.43 -3.20 -17.58
C GLY A 268 -9.98 -4.34 -16.67
N ASN A 269 -10.09 -5.59 -17.11
CA ASN A 269 -9.65 -6.72 -16.31
C ASN A 269 -8.11 -6.83 -16.31
N ALA A 270 -7.56 -7.69 -15.45
CA ALA A 270 -6.12 -7.95 -15.43
C ALA A 270 -5.58 -8.35 -16.81
N GLN A 271 -6.34 -9.15 -17.58
CA GLN A 271 -6.00 -9.54 -18.95
C GLN A 271 -5.70 -8.33 -19.84
N ASN A 272 -6.64 -7.38 -19.94
CA ASN A 272 -6.51 -6.22 -20.81
C ASN A 272 -5.34 -5.34 -20.37
N GLN A 273 -5.17 -5.11 -19.06
CA GLN A 273 -4.01 -4.35 -18.55
C GLN A 273 -2.67 -5.05 -18.86
N CYS A 274 -2.64 -6.38 -18.81
CA CYS A 274 -1.46 -7.16 -19.14
C CYS A 274 -1.13 -7.18 -20.64
N GLU A 275 -2.14 -7.22 -21.50
CA GLU A 275 -1.99 -7.13 -22.96
C GLU A 275 -1.49 -5.75 -23.39
N GLU A 276 -1.96 -4.70 -22.73
CA GLU A 276 -1.58 -3.31 -22.99
C GLU A 276 -0.36 -2.84 -22.18
N ALA A 277 0.27 -3.73 -21.41
CA ALA A 277 1.37 -3.39 -20.49
C ALA A 277 2.54 -2.73 -21.24
N PRO A 278 2.87 -1.45 -20.95
CA PRO A 278 3.96 -0.76 -21.63
C PRO A 278 5.32 -1.40 -21.27
N SER A 279 6.22 -1.46 -22.25
CA SER A 279 7.59 -1.94 -22.03
C SER A 279 8.41 -0.91 -21.27
N ILE A 280 9.12 -1.33 -20.23
CA ILE A 280 10.02 -0.48 -19.47
C ILE A 280 11.43 -0.52 -20.04
N VAL A 281 12.07 0.64 -20.14
CA VAL A 281 13.47 0.76 -20.57
C VAL A 281 14.35 0.85 -19.33
N LEU A 282 15.32 -0.06 -19.23
CA LEU A 282 16.28 -0.11 -18.12
C LEU A 282 17.00 1.24 -17.93
N GLY A 283 17.14 1.66 -16.67
CA GLY A 283 17.80 2.91 -16.26
C GLY A 283 16.98 4.19 -16.48
N THR A 284 15.78 4.09 -17.07
CA THR A 284 14.90 5.25 -17.27
C THR A 284 13.87 5.37 -16.16
N VAL A 285 13.51 6.62 -15.83
CA VAL A 285 12.45 6.92 -14.86
C VAL A 285 11.12 7.03 -15.60
N VAL A 286 10.21 6.11 -15.33
CA VAL A 286 8.82 6.15 -15.80
C VAL A 286 8.00 6.92 -14.77
N ARG A 287 7.21 7.90 -15.20
CA ARG A 287 6.29 8.64 -14.33
C ARG A 287 4.85 8.34 -14.71
N GLY A 288 4.00 8.18 -13.71
CA GLY A 288 2.58 7.91 -13.89
C GLY A 288 1.75 8.32 -12.68
N SER A 289 0.46 8.01 -12.71
CA SER A 289 -0.48 8.29 -11.63
C SER A 289 -1.44 7.13 -11.45
N LEU A 290 -1.77 6.83 -10.19
CA LEU A 290 -2.74 5.80 -9.79
C LEU A 290 -4.11 6.39 -9.43
N VAL A 291 -4.28 7.72 -9.49
CA VAL A 291 -5.48 8.44 -8.97
C VAL A 291 -6.81 7.92 -9.52
N ASP A 292 -6.81 7.46 -10.76
CA ASP A 292 -7.98 6.86 -11.42
C ASP A 292 -7.80 5.38 -11.78
N GLY A 293 -6.73 4.76 -11.27
CA GLY A 293 -6.44 3.36 -11.53
C GLY A 293 -7.46 2.43 -10.85
N VAL A 294 -7.41 1.16 -11.22
CA VAL A 294 -8.20 0.08 -10.63
C VAL A 294 -7.25 -0.96 -10.05
N ASN A 295 -7.70 -1.69 -9.03
CA ASN A 295 -6.97 -2.84 -8.51
C ASN A 295 -7.34 -4.10 -9.30
N ASN A 296 -6.39 -4.61 -10.05
CA ASN A 296 -6.43 -5.83 -10.85
C ASN A 296 -5.33 -6.83 -10.49
N ALA A 297 -4.36 -6.44 -9.69
CA ALA A 297 -3.30 -7.31 -9.22
C ALA A 297 -3.13 -7.19 -7.71
N SER A 298 -2.87 -8.32 -7.07
CA SER A 298 -2.47 -8.38 -5.67
C SER A 298 -1.02 -8.83 -5.52
N ALA A 299 -0.43 -8.59 -4.35
CA ALA A 299 0.91 -9.06 -4.02
C ALA A 299 0.95 -9.80 -2.69
N THR A 300 1.93 -10.69 -2.49
CA THR A 300 2.09 -11.39 -1.21
C THR A 300 2.52 -10.50 -0.03
N CYS A 301 2.89 -9.24 -0.30
CA CYS A 301 3.28 -8.25 0.69
C CYS A 301 2.45 -6.96 0.57
N GLY A 302 2.69 -5.99 1.47
CA GLY A 302 2.00 -4.70 1.41
C GLY A 302 0.48 -4.82 1.63
N ASN A 303 0.05 -5.72 2.52
CA ASN A 303 -1.36 -5.99 2.82
C ASN A 303 -2.20 -6.41 1.60
N ASP A 304 -1.67 -7.30 0.77
CA ASP A 304 -2.30 -7.80 -0.47
C ASP A 304 -2.32 -6.78 -1.63
N ALA A 305 -1.60 -5.66 -1.47
CA ALA A 305 -1.53 -4.57 -2.45
C ALA A 305 -2.93 -4.15 -2.94
N LYS A 306 -3.76 -3.70 -1.99
CA LYS A 306 -5.19 -3.50 -2.23
C LYS A 306 -5.52 -2.27 -3.08
N GLY A 307 -4.54 -1.43 -3.38
CA GLY A 307 -4.74 -0.22 -4.15
C GLY A 307 -4.75 -0.43 -5.65
N PRO A 308 -4.89 0.66 -6.43
CA PRO A 308 -4.76 0.58 -7.87
C PRO A 308 -3.36 0.15 -8.31
N ASP A 309 -3.28 -0.59 -9.41
CA ASP A 309 -2.02 -1.07 -9.98
C ASP A 309 -1.88 -0.78 -11.47
N VAL A 310 -0.62 -0.77 -11.93
CA VAL A 310 -0.27 -0.70 -13.34
C VAL A 310 0.88 -1.68 -13.63
N PRO A 311 0.68 -2.67 -14.55
CA PRO A 311 1.75 -3.55 -14.99
C PRO A 311 2.65 -2.89 -16.05
N PHE A 312 3.93 -3.27 -16.03
CA PHE A 312 4.95 -2.92 -17.00
C PHE A 312 5.67 -4.17 -17.48
N ARG A 313 5.88 -4.29 -18.79
CA ARG A 313 6.63 -5.40 -19.38
C ARG A 313 8.13 -5.14 -19.27
N LEU A 314 8.88 -6.10 -18.72
CA LEU A 314 10.33 -6.10 -18.62
C LEU A 314 10.90 -7.29 -19.38
N ASP A 315 11.64 -7.04 -20.47
CA ASP A 315 12.32 -8.11 -21.21
C ASP A 315 13.81 -8.16 -20.85
N LEU A 316 14.28 -9.31 -20.35
CA LEU A 316 15.67 -9.57 -19.97
C LEU A 316 16.32 -10.54 -20.96
N ALA A 317 17.44 -10.13 -21.55
CA ALA A 317 18.17 -10.95 -22.52
C ALA A 317 18.95 -12.13 -21.86
N SER A 318 19.28 -12.00 -20.58
CA SER A 318 20.02 -12.97 -19.79
C SER A 318 19.53 -12.94 -18.34
N ARG A 319 19.86 -13.98 -17.57
CA ARG A 319 19.66 -13.97 -16.13
C ARG A 319 20.37 -12.75 -15.53
N SER A 320 19.65 -11.94 -14.77
CA SER A 320 20.11 -10.62 -14.32
C SER A 320 19.69 -10.38 -12.87
N ARG A 321 20.50 -9.63 -12.13
CA ARG A 321 20.05 -8.95 -10.92
C ARG A 321 19.17 -7.79 -11.34
N VAL A 322 18.03 -7.62 -10.69
CA VAL A 322 17.09 -6.55 -10.99
C VAL A 322 16.82 -5.76 -9.73
N ARG A 323 16.86 -4.43 -9.85
CA ARG A 323 16.39 -3.49 -8.83
C ARG A 323 15.23 -2.71 -9.42
N ILE A 324 14.11 -2.70 -8.71
CA ILE A 324 12.93 -1.96 -9.10
C ILE A 324 12.58 -1.02 -7.97
N GLN A 325 12.63 0.28 -8.24
CA GLN A 325 12.32 1.31 -7.27
C GLN A 325 11.00 1.97 -7.66
N HIS A 326 10.03 1.86 -6.78
CA HIS A 326 8.74 2.53 -6.88
C HIS A 326 8.69 3.66 -5.83
N GLN A 327 8.86 4.91 -6.28
CA GLN A 327 8.71 6.09 -5.44
C GLN A 327 7.32 6.66 -5.64
N ALA A 328 6.55 6.78 -4.56
CA ALA A 328 5.20 7.32 -4.57
C ALA A 328 5.10 8.62 -3.77
N SER A 329 4.13 9.45 -4.16
CA SER A 329 3.68 10.59 -3.38
C SER A 329 2.17 10.48 -3.14
N GLY A 330 1.76 10.48 -1.87
CA GLY A 330 0.35 10.43 -1.47
C GLY A 330 -0.16 9.06 -1.04
N TYR A 331 0.63 7.99 -1.15
CA TYR A 331 0.24 6.65 -0.72
C TYR A 331 1.47 5.77 -0.37
N PRO A 332 1.29 4.69 0.42
CA PRO A 332 2.34 3.69 0.66
C PRO A 332 2.51 2.79 -0.57
N PRO A 333 3.66 2.83 -1.28
CA PRO A 333 3.86 2.05 -2.49
C PRO A 333 4.09 0.57 -2.18
N VAL A 334 3.70 -0.27 -3.14
CA VAL A 334 4.10 -1.67 -3.26
C VAL A 334 4.68 -1.85 -4.67
N VAL A 335 5.68 -2.70 -4.78
CA VAL A 335 6.21 -3.16 -6.07
C VAL A 335 6.29 -4.67 -6.04
N HIS A 336 5.81 -5.32 -7.10
CA HIS A 336 5.91 -6.76 -7.22
C HIS A 336 6.22 -7.18 -8.65
N VAL A 337 6.78 -8.37 -8.81
CA VAL A 337 7.23 -8.92 -10.08
C VAL A 337 6.60 -10.27 -10.30
N ARG A 338 6.11 -10.53 -11.52
CA ARG A 338 5.54 -11.80 -11.94
C ARG A 338 6.18 -12.28 -13.24
N SER A 339 6.34 -13.59 -13.37
CA SER A 339 6.77 -14.24 -14.63
C SER A 339 5.62 -14.39 -15.63
N SER A 340 4.36 -14.30 -15.19
CA SER A 340 3.16 -14.31 -16.02
C SER A 340 2.17 -13.28 -15.49
N CYS A 341 1.96 -12.18 -16.21
CA CYS A 341 1.20 -11.02 -15.74
C CYS A 341 -0.13 -11.34 -15.04
N GLU A 342 -0.99 -12.13 -15.70
CA GLU A 342 -2.36 -12.46 -15.22
C GLU A 342 -2.40 -13.47 -14.08
N ARG A 343 -1.28 -14.17 -13.79
CA ARG A 343 -1.23 -15.29 -12.85
C ARG A 343 -0.61 -14.86 -11.52
N PRO A 344 -1.40 -14.65 -10.46
CA PRO A 344 -0.87 -14.24 -9.17
C PRO A 344 0.14 -15.24 -8.60
N GLU A 345 -0.04 -16.54 -8.86
CA GLU A 345 0.86 -17.62 -8.43
C GLU A 345 2.25 -17.58 -9.09
N SER A 346 2.43 -16.75 -10.12
CA SER A 346 3.70 -16.58 -10.83
C SER A 346 4.57 -15.44 -10.27
N GLU A 347 4.19 -14.90 -9.11
CA GLU A 347 4.97 -13.89 -8.38
C GLU A 347 6.37 -14.42 -8.06
N GLU A 348 7.37 -13.66 -8.51
CA GLU A 348 8.79 -13.93 -8.27
C GLU A 348 9.31 -13.18 -7.05
N GLY A 349 8.62 -12.11 -6.66
CA GLY A 349 8.81 -11.43 -5.39
C GLY A 349 8.14 -10.08 -5.33
N CYS A 350 8.11 -9.50 -4.14
CA CYS A 350 7.49 -8.21 -3.89
C CYS A 350 8.18 -7.46 -2.75
N SER A 351 7.96 -6.15 -2.68
CA SER A 351 8.42 -5.28 -1.61
C SER A 351 7.44 -4.14 -1.37
N ALA A 352 7.29 -3.75 -0.10
CA ALA A 352 6.49 -2.60 0.33
C ALA A 352 7.33 -1.56 1.10
N THR A 353 8.65 -1.71 1.06
CA THR A 353 9.60 -0.89 1.82
C THR A 353 10.82 -0.54 0.97
N GLY A 354 11.50 0.56 1.29
CA GLY A 354 12.67 1.02 0.56
C GLY A 354 13.61 1.85 1.44
N MET A 355 14.63 2.43 0.80
CA MET A 355 15.65 3.21 1.50
C MET A 355 15.17 4.63 1.85
N ALA A 356 14.19 5.18 1.13
CA ALA A 356 13.57 6.47 1.38
C ALA A 356 12.12 6.36 1.84
N VAL A 357 11.60 7.45 2.40
CA VAL A 357 10.18 7.56 2.76
C VAL A 357 9.35 7.57 1.47
N GLY A 358 8.28 6.78 1.44
CA GLY A 358 7.43 6.65 0.25
C GLY A 358 8.11 5.90 -0.91
N GLU A 359 9.12 5.08 -0.62
CA GLU A 359 9.79 4.19 -1.57
C GLU A 359 9.46 2.73 -1.24
N ALA A 360 9.14 1.93 -2.25
CA ALA A 360 9.18 0.48 -2.20
C ALA A 360 10.22 -0.01 -3.22
N THR A 361 11.14 -0.85 -2.78
CA THR A 361 12.23 -1.34 -3.62
C THR A 361 12.31 -2.85 -3.57
N PHE A 362 12.18 -3.48 -4.74
CA PHE A 362 12.45 -4.89 -4.94
C PHE A 362 13.86 -5.08 -5.47
N THR A 363 14.62 -6.00 -4.88
CA THR A 363 15.87 -6.53 -5.42
C THR A 363 15.77 -8.05 -5.52
N GLY A 364 16.21 -8.63 -6.63
CA GLY A 364 16.20 -10.08 -6.83
C GLY A 364 16.82 -10.51 -8.17
N GLU A 365 17.10 -11.80 -8.31
CA GLU A 365 17.60 -12.36 -9.57
C GLU A 365 16.44 -12.88 -10.42
N LEU A 366 16.30 -12.35 -11.63
CA LEU A 366 15.32 -12.80 -12.61
C LEU A 366 16.02 -13.56 -13.74
N ASN A 367 15.36 -14.58 -14.27
CA ASN A 367 15.87 -15.35 -15.40
C ASN A 367 15.83 -14.53 -16.71
N ALA A 368 16.41 -15.08 -17.79
CA ALA A 368 16.19 -14.51 -19.12
C ALA A 368 14.74 -14.74 -19.54
N GLY A 369 14.10 -13.73 -20.14
CA GLY A 369 12.70 -13.81 -20.55
C GLY A 369 11.93 -12.53 -20.30
N THR A 370 10.61 -12.63 -20.44
CA THR A 370 9.68 -11.54 -20.18
C THR A 370 9.14 -11.67 -18.76
N HIS A 371 9.19 -10.57 -18.02
CA HIS A 371 8.67 -10.40 -16.67
C HIS A 371 7.71 -9.21 -16.65
N TYR A 372 6.88 -9.14 -15.61
CA TYR A 372 5.92 -8.06 -15.42
C TYR A 372 6.12 -7.41 -14.06
N VAL A 373 6.36 -6.10 -14.08
CA VAL A 373 6.59 -5.27 -12.91
C VAL A 373 5.34 -4.46 -12.63
N PHE A 374 4.83 -4.52 -11.42
CA PHE A 374 3.63 -3.80 -11.03
C PHE A 374 4.00 -2.64 -10.11
N ALA A 375 3.59 -1.43 -10.48
CA ALA A 375 3.56 -0.29 -9.58
C ALA A 375 2.18 -0.24 -8.92
N ASP A 376 2.15 -0.39 -7.60
CA ASP A 376 0.93 -0.66 -6.85
C ASP A 376 0.91 0.12 -5.52
N ALA A 377 -0.24 0.16 -4.85
CA ALA A 377 -0.44 0.80 -3.56
C ALA A 377 -0.91 -0.22 -2.50
N ALA A 378 -0.38 -0.11 -1.28
CA ALA A 378 -0.68 -1.06 -0.20
C ALA A 378 -2.13 -1.02 0.31
N GLN A 379 -2.88 0.02 -0.05
CA GLN A 379 -4.23 0.33 0.42
C GLN A 379 -4.99 1.08 -0.67
N LEU A 380 -6.29 1.34 -0.47
CA LEU A 380 -7.15 2.15 -1.36
C LEU A 380 -6.78 3.65 -1.39
N ALA A 381 -5.49 3.96 -1.46
CA ALA A 381 -4.92 5.28 -1.63
C ALA A 381 -4.17 5.32 -2.96
N SER A 382 -4.14 6.49 -3.58
CA SER A 382 -3.56 6.67 -4.89
C SER A 382 -2.92 8.05 -5.02
N GLY A 383 -2.04 8.18 -6.00
CA GLY A 383 -1.27 9.38 -6.23
C GLY A 383 -0.29 9.19 -7.37
N ASP A 384 0.64 10.12 -7.50
CA ASP A 384 1.67 10.05 -8.55
C ASP A 384 2.85 9.15 -8.14
N TYR A 385 3.50 8.56 -9.13
CA TYR A 385 4.69 7.75 -8.93
C TYR A 385 5.81 7.99 -9.95
N ALA A 386 7.00 7.60 -9.53
CA ALA A 386 8.16 7.38 -10.38
C ALA A 386 8.66 5.94 -10.19
N LEU A 387 8.70 5.18 -11.28
CA LEU A 387 9.19 3.80 -11.34
C LEU A 387 10.51 3.76 -12.10
N THR A 388 11.54 3.14 -11.53
CA THR A 388 12.84 2.93 -12.19
C THR A 388 13.24 1.47 -12.07
N VAL A 389 13.66 0.87 -13.19
CA VAL A 389 14.17 -0.50 -13.22
C VAL A 389 15.64 -0.48 -13.65
N GLN A 390 16.49 -1.09 -12.85
CA GLN A 390 17.90 -1.31 -13.16
C GLN A 390 18.14 -2.81 -13.26
N ALA A 391 19.05 -3.22 -14.16
CA ALA A 391 19.50 -4.59 -14.25
C ALA A 391 21.02 -4.64 -14.36
N ALA A 392 21.62 -5.65 -13.72
CA ALA A 392 23.03 -5.96 -13.80
C ALA A 392 23.21 -7.47 -14.06
N ASP A 393 24.41 -7.88 -14.49
CA ASP A 393 24.73 -9.30 -14.66
C ASP A 393 24.54 -10.07 -13.33
N ALA A 394 23.99 -11.29 -13.39
CA ALA A 394 23.77 -12.13 -12.22
C ALA A 394 25.03 -12.35 -11.36
N VAL A 395 26.22 -12.41 -11.97
CA VAL A 395 27.49 -12.58 -11.23
C VAL A 395 28.10 -11.27 -10.74
N GLY A 396 27.55 -10.12 -11.11
CA GLY A 396 28.08 -8.80 -10.80
C GLY A 396 29.09 -8.27 -11.84
N GLY A 397 29.04 -6.96 -12.09
CA GLY A 397 29.93 -6.26 -13.01
C GLY A 397 31.23 -5.76 -12.38
N GLY A 398 31.25 -5.63 -11.04
CA GLY A 398 32.28 -4.94 -10.29
C GLY A 398 31.72 -3.66 -9.68
N ALA A 399 31.87 -3.48 -8.36
CA ALA A 399 31.45 -2.27 -7.64
C ALA A 399 32.63 -1.53 -7.00
N GLN A 400 32.39 -0.32 -6.48
CA GLN A 400 33.39 0.32 -5.63
C GLN A 400 33.56 -0.49 -4.34
N GLY A 401 34.81 -0.80 -3.98
CA GLY A 401 35.09 -1.63 -2.81
C GLY A 401 34.85 -3.11 -3.01
N ASP A 402 34.68 -3.60 -4.24
CA ASP A 402 34.40 -5.02 -4.53
C ASP A 402 35.56 -5.96 -4.22
N THR A 403 36.78 -5.44 -4.22
CA THR A 403 37.97 -6.22 -3.87
C THR A 403 38.65 -5.68 -2.61
N CYS A 404 39.39 -6.55 -1.93
CA CYS A 404 40.19 -6.16 -0.77
C CYS A 404 41.18 -5.00 -1.03
N GLY A 405 41.67 -4.88 -2.28
CA GLY A 405 42.59 -3.83 -2.71
C GLY A 405 41.91 -2.49 -3.01
N GLU A 406 40.61 -2.51 -3.28
CA GLU A 406 39.78 -1.33 -3.57
C GLU A 406 38.89 -0.92 -2.40
N ALA A 407 39.11 -1.53 -1.23
CA ALA A 407 38.31 -1.34 -0.03
C ALA A 407 38.14 0.15 0.32
N ILE A 408 36.90 0.56 0.56
CA ILE A 408 36.53 1.94 0.82
C ILE A 408 37.01 2.35 2.22
N SER A 409 37.78 3.43 2.32
CA SER A 409 38.35 3.84 3.62
C SER A 409 37.31 4.48 4.54
N MET A 410 37.25 4.03 5.79
CA MET A 410 36.44 4.60 6.87
C MET A 410 37.40 5.26 7.88
N MET A 411 37.49 6.59 7.84
CA MET A 411 38.51 7.34 8.60
C MET A 411 37.94 8.10 9.81
N ASP A 412 36.63 8.34 9.86
CA ASP A 412 36.02 9.15 10.91
C ASP A 412 35.77 8.34 12.19
N ALA A 413 35.72 9.03 13.33
CA ALA A 413 35.45 8.41 14.63
C ALA A 413 34.01 7.88 14.73
N GLU A 414 33.07 8.41 13.96
CA GLU A 414 31.74 7.87 13.77
C GLU A 414 31.17 8.35 12.44
N GLY A 415 30.23 7.60 11.87
CA GLY A 415 29.58 7.98 10.62
C GLY A 415 28.47 7.03 10.19
N SER A 416 27.80 7.41 9.10
CA SER A 416 26.87 6.56 8.36
C SER A 416 27.36 6.47 6.91
N VAL A 417 27.42 5.26 6.36
CA VAL A 417 27.84 4.99 4.99
C VAL A 417 26.68 4.35 4.24
N VAL A 418 26.37 4.87 3.05
CA VAL A 418 25.47 4.20 2.12
C VAL A 418 26.33 3.40 1.14
N GLY A 419 26.19 2.08 1.16
CA GLY A 419 26.86 1.17 0.24
C GLY A 419 25.86 0.42 -0.64
N ASP A 420 26.35 -0.31 -1.64
CA ASP A 420 25.53 -1.07 -2.57
C ASP A 420 26.24 -2.35 -3.04
N THR A 421 25.64 -3.52 -2.81
CA THR A 421 26.15 -4.81 -3.31
C THR A 421 25.55 -5.24 -4.65
N PHE A 422 24.69 -4.41 -5.27
CA PHE A 422 23.95 -4.78 -6.47
C PHE A 422 24.84 -5.17 -7.65
N GLU A 423 25.87 -4.38 -7.96
CA GLU A 423 26.82 -4.66 -9.04
C GLU A 423 28.08 -5.41 -8.58
N ALA A 424 28.24 -5.60 -7.26
CA ALA A 424 29.40 -6.25 -6.67
C ALA A 424 29.49 -7.73 -7.06
N ARG A 425 30.70 -8.25 -7.17
CA ARG A 425 30.97 -9.67 -7.37
C ARG A 425 31.05 -10.36 -6.02
N HIS A 426 31.17 -11.68 -6.09
CA HIS A 426 31.50 -12.49 -4.93
C HIS A 426 33.01 -12.71 -4.88
N ASP A 427 33.69 -12.05 -3.95
CA ASP A 427 35.15 -12.13 -3.84
C ASP A 427 35.61 -12.77 -2.52
N VAL A 428 34.87 -12.58 -1.41
CA VAL A 428 35.24 -13.13 -0.10
C VAL A 428 34.16 -13.95 0.57
N ARG A 429 34.60 -14.96 1.33
CA ARG A 429 33.77 -15.71 2.26
C ARG A 429 33.86 -15.13 3.68
N ILE A 430 32.78 -15.27 4.44
CA ILE A 430 32.69 -14.87 5.85
C ILE A 430 32.08 -16.01 6.67
N GLY A 431 32.37 -16.06 7.97
CA GLY A 431 31.97 -17.16 8.84
C GLY A 431 30.45 -17.30 9.03
N CYS A 432 29.74 -16.18 9.16
CA CYS A 432 28.29 -16.16 9.35
C CYS A 432 27.47 -16.27 8.05
N ALA A 433 28.12 -16.36 6.90
CA ALA A 433 27.51 -16.64 5.60
C ALA A 433 28.34 -17.68 4.84
N ALA A 434 28.55 -18.84 5.45
CA ALA A 434 29.44 -19.90 4.98
C ALA A 434 28.93 -20.67 3.74
N SER A 435 27.85 -20.23 3.10
CA SER A 435 27.36 -20.84 1.87
C SER A 435 28.39 -20.74 0.75
N ALA A 436 28.52 -21.79 -0.07
CA ALA A 436 29.36 -21.80 -1.26
C ALA A 436 28.73 -21.04 -2.45
N LEU A 437 27.51 -20.53 -2.28
CA LEU A 437 26.81 -19.78 -3.32
C LEU A 437 27.42 -18.38 -3.51
N PRO A 438 27.43 -17.85 -4.74
CA PRO A 438 27.99 -16.53 -5.04
C PRO A 438 27.08 -15.44 -4.48
N MET A 439 27.45 -14.90 -3.32
CA MET A 439 26.76 -13.78 -2.68
C MET A 439 27.65 -12.54 -2.80
N PRO A 440 27.15 -11.42 -3.31
CA PRO A 440 27.99 -10.25 -3.54
C PRO A 440 28.48 -9.61 -2.24
N ASP A 441 29.67 -9.01 -2.29
CA ASP A 441 30.33 -8.40 -1.14
C ASP A 441 31.04 -7.09 -1.51
N VAL A 442 31.08 -6.16 -0.55
CA VAL A 442 31.89 -4.94 -0.63
C VAL A 442 32.72 -4.80 0.64
N MET A 443 33.91 -4.26 0.51
CA MET A 443 34.90 -4.15 1.58
C MET A 443 35.12 -2.69 1.97
N TYR A 444 35.24 -2.50 3.27
CA TYR A 444 35.67 -1.25 3.88
C TYR A 444 36.97 -1.45 4.63
N ARG A 445 37.86 -0.46 4.58
CA ARG A 445 39.14 -0.43 5.27
C ARG A 445 39.08 0.46 6.50
N LEU A 446 39.51 -0.08 7.63
CA LEU A 446 39.54 0.57 8.93
C LEU A 446 40.99 0.68 9.42
N ASP A 447 41.48 1.90 9.62
CA ASP A 447 42.80 2.18 10.17
C ASP A 447 42.69 2.53 11.65
N ILE A 448 42.91 1.55 12.52
CA ILE A 448 42.83 1.69 13.97
C ILE A 448 44.19 2.17 14.49
N LEU A 449 44.28 3.45 14.87
CA LEU A 449 45.53 4.07 15.32
C LEU A 449 45.88 3.77 16.79
N ARG A 450 44.85 3.61 17.61
CA ARG A 450 44.93 3.35 19.05
C ARG A 450 43.93 2.26 19.39
N LYS A 451 44.12 1.62 20.54
CA LYS A 451 43.19 0.57 20.99
C LYS A 451 41.79 1.18 21.15
N SER A 452 40.82 0.62 20.45
CA SER A 452 39.49 1.21 20.29
C SER A 452 38.41 0.15 20.34
N MET A 453 37.24 0.53 20.84
CA MET A 453 36.03 -0.29 20.69
C MET A 453 35.30 0.10 19.41
N PHE A 454 35.17 -0.84 18.48
CA PHE A 454 34.51 -0.64 17.20
C PHE A 454 33.08 -1.18 17.24
N TYR A 455 32.14 -0.31 16.87
CA TYR A 455 30.73 -0.62 16.73
C TYR A 455 30.32 -0.42 15.28
N ALA A 456 29.59 -1.38 14.72
CA ALA A 456 28.98 -1.24 13.40
C ALA A 456 27.62 -1.95 13.37
N ARG A 457 26.65 -1.36 12.70
CA ARG A 457 25.29 -1.90 12.53
C ARG A 457 24.73 -1.49 11.19
N ILE A 458 24.07 -2.44 10.52
CA ILE A 458 23.22 -2.12 9.36
C ILE A 458 21.91 -1.54 9.91
N ASN A 459 21.68 -0.26 9.61
CA ASN A 459 20.50 0.48 10.07
C ASN A 459 19.28 0.23 9.16
N ARG A 460 19.53 0.05 7.86
CA ARG A 460 18.53 -0.18 6.81
C ARG A 460 19.19 -0.85 5.61
N ASP A 461 18.48 -1.71 4.90
CA ASP A 461 18.95 -2.37 3.70
C ASP A 461 17.78 -2.72 2.75
N GLU A 462 18.07 -2.82 1.44
CA GLU A 462 17.09 -3.25 0.41
C GLU A 462 16.93 -4.77 0.42
N GLY A 463 18.06 -5.47 0.36
CA GLY A 463 18.18 -6.89 0.62
C GLY A 463 18.85 -7.09 1.98
N ARG A 464 18.76 -8.28 2.57
CA ARG A 464 19.36 -8.52 3.89
C ARG A 464 20.88 -8.63 3.81
N HIS A 465 21.62 -7.80 4.52
CA HIS A 465 23.10 -7.88 4.59
C HIS A 465 23.62 -8.40 5.93
N LEU A 466 24.85 -8.91 5.90
CA LEU A 466 25.67 -9.31 7.03
C LEU A 466 27.02 -8.63 6.95
N MET A 467 27.72 -8.56 8.08
CA MET A 467 29.06 -8.01 8.16
C MET A 467 30.03 -9.01 8.77
N ALA A 468 31.30 -8.92 8.37
CA ALA A 468 32.40 -9.61 9.03
C ALA A 468 33.61 -8.71 9.17
N LEU A 469 34.23 -8.73 10.35
CA LEU A 469 35.42 -7.94 10.65
C LEU A 469 36.66 -8.84 10.66
N GLN A 470 37.63 -8.53 9.80
CA GLN A 470 38.79 -9.38 9.54
C GLN A 470 40.09 -8.54 9.55
N PRO A 471 41.17 -8.97 10.22
CA PRO A 471 42.50 -8.33 10.17
C PRO A 471 43.28 -8.74 8.91
N ARG A 472 42.81 -9.74 8.18
CA ARG A 472 43.26 -10.11 6.84
C ARG A 472 42.04 -10.33 5.97
N CYS A 473 41.86 -9.47 4.97
CA CYS A 473 40.70 -9.53 4.08
C CYS A 473 40.58 -10.90 3.38
N GLY A 474 39.38 -11.48 3.39
CA GLY A 474 39.08 -12.77 2.75
C GLY A 474 39.46 -14.00 3.56
N SER A 475 40.00 -13.83 4.78
CA SER A 475 40.46 -14.93 5.63
C SER A 475 39.48 -15.18 6.77
N VAL A 476 38.58 -16.15 6.56
CA VAL A 476 37.60 -16.60 7.56
C VAL A 476 38.26 -17.09 8.85
N GLU A 477 39.45 -17.70 8.76
CA GLU A 477 40.20 -18.19 9.94
C GLU A 477 40.63 -17.07 10.89
N THR A 478 40.74 -15.84 10.39
CA THR A 478 41.18 -14.68 11.16
C THR A 478 40.02 -13.74 11.53
N GLU A 479 38.79 -14.11 11.19
CA GLU A 479 37.60 -13.33 11.47
C GLU A 479 37.43 -13.10 12.98
N LEU A 480 37.22 -11.84 13.36
CA LEU A 480 37.08 -11.44 14.76
C LEU A 480 35.63 -11.43 15.20
N ALA A 481 34.72 -11.06 14.30
CA ALA A 481 33.29 -10.96 14.56
C ALA A 481 32.52 -11.04 13.24
N CYS A 482 31.28 -11.54 13.31
CA CYS A 482 30.38 -11.64 12.16
C CYS A 482 28.92 -11.54 12.61
N GLY A 483 28.09 -10.84 11.84
CA GLY A 483 26.67 -10.66 12.11
C GLY A 483 26.10 -9.38 11.50
N SER A 484 24.86 -9.04 11.84
CA SER A 484 24.23 -7.75 11.47
C SER A 484 24.66 -6.59 12.37
N GLU A 485 25.33 -6.91 13.48
CA GLU A 485 25.95 -5.96 14.41
C GLU A 485 27.33 -6.47 14.79
N ILE A 486 28.30 -5.57 14.83
CA ILE A 486 29.67 -5.83 15.27
C ILE A 486 29.96 -4.94 16.46
N ASN A 487 30.46 -5.54 17.53
CA ASN A 487 30.90 -4.85 18.73
C ASN A 487 32.23 -5.48 19.18
N GLN A 488 33.34 -4.94 18.70
CA GLN A 488 34.64 -5.59 18.80
C GLN A 488 35.73 -4.65 19.34
N LEU A 489 36.50 -5.15 20.31
CA LEU A 489 37.72 -4.49 20.77
C LEU A 489 38.84 -4.72 19.76
N LEU A 490 39.43 -3.64 19.27
CA LEU A 490 40.49 -3.65 18.27
C LEU A 490 41.79 -3.07 18.82
N SER A 491 42.89 -3.77 18.56
CA SER A 491 44.24 -3.24 18.78
C SER A 491 44.66 -2.37 17.59
N PRO A 492 45.68 -1.50 17.74
CA PRO A 492 46.21 -0.73 16.62
C PRO A 492 46.57 -1.62 15.43
N GLY A 493 46.11 -1.26 14.24
CA GLY A 493 46.26 -2.07 13.04
C GLY A 493 45.27 -1.72 11.95
N VAL A 494 45.37 -2.41 10.82
CA VAL A 494 44.46 -2.29 9.68
C VAL A 494 43.48 -3.47 9.70
N TYR A 495 42.20 -3.18 9.52
CA TYR A 495 41.15 -4.17 9.46
C TYR A 495 40.27 -3.93 8.24
N TRP A 496 39.58 -4.99 7.81
CA TRP A 496 38.58 -4.96 6.76
C TRP A 496 37.23 -5.32 7.35
N LEU A 497 36.24 -4.47 7.12
CA LEU A 497 34.85 -4.79 7.33
C LEU A 497 34.26 -5.20 5.99
N VAL A 498 33.92 -6.47 5.85
CA VAL A 498 33.22 -7.02 4.69
C VAL A 498 31.73 -6.86 4.94
N VAL A 499 31.01 -6.19 4.05
CA VAL A 499 29.55 -6.18 4.00
C VAL A 499 29.12 -7.11 2.86
N LYS A 500 28.29 -8.10 3.18
CA LYS A 500 27.94 -9.19 2.27
C LYS A 500 26.44 -9.44 2.29
N SER A 501 25.87 -9.78 1.15
CA SER A 501 24.49 -10.27 1.08
C SER A 501 24.31 -11.56 1.89
N ALA A 502 23.21 -11.67 2.64
CA ALA A 502 22.94 -12.83 3.50
C ALA A 502 22.52 -14.08 2.70
N ALA A 503 22.02 -13.89 1.47
CA ALA A 503 21.65 -14.91 0.50
C ALA A 503 21.96 -14.40 -0.92
N VAL A 504 21.82 -15.27 -1.93
CA VAL A 504 22.18 -14.99 -3.34
C VAL A 504 21.36 -13.84 -3.92
N ASP A 505 20.10 -13.72 -3.52
CA ASP A 505 19.12 -12.73 -3.96
C ASP A 505 18.99 -11.53 -2.99
N SER A 506 19.68 -11.56 -1.84
CA SER A 506 19.60 -10.52 -0.81
C SER A 506 20.63 -9.40 -1.00
N PHE A 507 20.76 -8.91 -2.23
CA PHE A 507 21.64 -7.79 -2.57
C PHE A 507 20.91 -6.46 -2.64
N GLY A 508 21.69 -5.39 -2.71
CA GLY A 508 21.18 -4.04 -2.89
C GLY A 508 21.90 -3.04 -2.01
N ARG A 509 21.26 -1.86 -1.86
CA ARG A 509 21.76 -0.78 -1.01
C ARG A 509 21.63 -1.14 0.46
N PHE A 510 22.52 -0.59 1.26
CA PHE A 510 22.46 -0.64 2.71
C PHE A 510 22.96 0.68 3.31
N GLU A 511 22.50 0.98 4.52
CA GLU A 511 22.97 2.06 5.36
C GLU A 511 23.69 1.46 6.58
N LEU A 512 24.99 1.68 6.65
CA LEU A 512 25.88 1.20 7.71
C LEU A 512 26.22 2.34 8.67
N GLY A 513 25.72 2.27 9.90
CA GLY A 513 26.17 3.13 10.99
C GLY A 513 27.39 2.54 11.70
N TYR A 514 28.40 3.35 12.00
CA TYR A 514 29.60 2.89 12.70
C TYR A 514 30.16 3.93 13.68
N ARG A 515 30.93 3.43 14.65
CA ARG A 515 31.66 4.24 15.64
C ARG A 515 32.95 3.56 16.07
N ILE A 516 34.01 4.34 16.17
CA ILE A 516 35.33 3.98 16.68
C ILE A 516 35.56 4.76 17.98
N ASN A 517 35.43 4.07 19.11
CA ASN A 517 35.64 4.65 20.43
C ASN A 517 37.08 4.45 20.88
N ASP A 518 37.89 5.50 20.78
CA ASP A 518 39.25 5.52 21.32
C ASP A 518 39.25 5.28 22.83
N LEU A 519 39.96 4.24 23.27
CA LEU A 519 40.02 3.86 24.67
C LEU A 519 41.19 4.51 25.42
N ALA A 520 42.07 5.28 24.76
CA ALA A 520 43.19 5.92 25.43
C ALA A 520 42.79 6.81 26.64
N PRO A 521 41.71 7.61 26.58
CA PRO A 521 41.25 8.36 27.76
C PRO A 521 40.81 7.44 28.91
N LEU A 522 40.12 6.34 28.59
CA LEU A 522 39.67 5.36 29.57
C LEU A 522 40.86 4.59 30.17
N GLU A 523 41.80 4.12 29.35
CA GLU A 523 43.02 3.44 29.81
C GLU A 523 43.84 4.33 30.75
N LYS A 524 43.95 5.63 30.45
CA LYS A 524 44.57 6.60 31.35
C LYS A 524 43.80 6.70 32.67
N ALA A 525 42.48 6.87 32.63
CA ALA A 525 41.65 6.93 33.84
C ALA A 525 41.75 5.64 34.69
N CYS A 526 41.87 4.48 34.05
CA CYS A 526 42.10 3.18 34.69
C CYS A 526 43.46 3.10 35.38
N ALA A 527 44.52 3.61 34.72
CA ALA A 527 45.86 3.66 35.29
C ALA A 527 45.90 4.60 36.52
N ASP A 528 45.27 5.77 36.39
CA ASP A 528 45.19 6.81 37.40
C ASP A 528 44.15 6.50 38.51
N ALA A 529 43.42 5.39 38.41
CA ALA A 529 42.37 5.02 39.35
C ALA A 529 42.90 4.88 40.78
N THR A 530 42.28 5.63 41.71
CA THR A 530 42.67 5.65 43.12
C THR A 530 42.42 4.30 43.77
N THR A 531 43.39 3.80 44.54
CA THR A 531 43.24 2.50 45.21
C THR A 531 42.44 2.66 46.51
N LEU A 532 41.31 1.95 46.61
CA LEU A 532 40.51 1.87 47.82
C LEU A 532 41.08 0.80 48.76
N VAL A 533 41.17 1.15 50.03
CA VAL A 533 41.57 0.24 51.11
C VAL A 533 40.37 0.06 52.04
N SER A 534 40.12 -1.18 52.47
CA SER A 534 38.99 -1.49 53.34
C SER A 534 38.97 -0.60 54.59
N ASN A 535 37.78 -0.12 54.97
CA ASN A 535 37.50 0.75 56.11
C ASN A 535 38.25 2.09 56.08
N ARG A 536 38.58 2.59 54.87
CA ARG A 536 39.07 3.95 54.67
C ARG A 536 38.11 4.73 53.78
N VAL A 537 37.80 5.94 54.20
CA VAL A 537 37.06 6.92 53.40
C VAL A 537 38.05 7.67 52.52
N VAL A 538 37.77 7.73 51.22
CA VAL A 538 38.52 8.49 50.23
C VAL A 538 37.64 9.63 49.75
N THR A 539 38.17 10.86 49.78
CA THR A 539 37.51 12.03 49.18
C THR A 539 38.01 12.23 47.76
N GLY A 540 37.10 12.48 46.83
CA GLY A 540 37.40 12.76 45.44
C GLY A 540 36.48 13.81 44.85
N THR A 541 36.78 14.24 43.63
CA THR A 541 35.91 15.13 42.85
C THR A 541 35.72 14.57 41.44
N THR A 542 34.54 14.80 40.86
CA THR A 542 34.27 14.54 39.43
C THR A 542 34.54 15.76 38.56
N SER A 543 34.68 16.96 39.14
CA SER A 543 34.81 18.21 38.37
C SER A 543 36.09 18.33 37.54
N ASP A 544 37.12 17.54 37.83
CA ASP A 544 38.41 17.53 37.12
C ASP A 544 38.56 16.31 36.18
N ALA A 545 37.52 15.49 36.07
CA ALA A 545 37.56 14.27 35.27
C ALA A 545 36.95 14.48 33.89
N SER A 546 37.16 13.51 33.00
CA SER A 546 36.48 13.42 31.70
C SER A 546 35.41 12.34 31.77
N ASN A 547 34.36 12.49 30.98
CA ASN A 547 33.33 11.47 30.80
C ASN A 547 33.89 10.38 29.85
N VAL A 548 34.34 9.25 30.40
CA VAL A 548 35.11 8.20 29.70
C VAL A 548 34.48 6.80 29.81
N VAL A 549 33.48 6.61 30.66
CA VAL A 549 32.74 5.35 30.86
C VAL A 549 31.29 5.55 30.45
N ASP A 550 30.88 4.84 29.41
CA ASP A 550 29.48 4.80 28.99
C ASP A 550 28.73 3.76 29.85
N SER A 551 28.26 4.16 31.03
CA SER A 551 27.54 3.27 31.95
C SER A 551 26.03 3.27 31.66
N SER A 552 25.43 2.08 31.60
CA SER A 552 23.97 1.91 31.39
C SER A 552 23.12 2.50 32.53
N CYS A 553 23.75 3.02 33.58
CA CYS A 553 23.12 3.48 34.82
C CYS A 553 22.53 4.88 34.72
N VAL A 554 23.09 5.69 33.83
CA VAL A 554 22.76 7.11 33.67
C VAL A 554 22.04 7.38 32.34
N GLY A 555 21.81 6.32 31.54
CA GLY A 555 21.20 6.38 30.21
C GLY A 555 22.28 6.47 29.14
N GLY A 556 22.25 5.56 28.16
CA GLY A 556 23.33 5.29 27.18
C GLY A 556 23.57 6.36 26.11
N ALA A 557 23.60 7.64 26.47
CA ALA A 557 24.01 8.71 25.59
C ALA A 557 25.09 9.55 26.28
N ARG A 558 26.33 9.45 25.79
CA ARG A 558 27.51 10.24 26.19
C ARG A 558 27.31 11.76 26.27
N THR A 559 26.19 12.27 25.77
CA THR A 559 25.81 13.69 25.80
C THR A 559 25.02 14.10 27.05
N ARG A 560 24.69 13.16 27.95
CA ARG A 560 23.84 13.43 29.13
C ARG A 560 24.38 12.96 30.47
N THR A 561 25.65 12.57 30.58
CA THR A 561 26.25 12.12 31.85
C THR A 561 27.31 13.11 32.35
N GLY A 562 27.59 13.08 33.65
CA GLY A 562 28.65 13.87 34.26
C GLY A 562 30.04 13.28 33.94
N PRO A 563 31.12 13.89 34.46
CA PRO A 563 32.45 13.31 34.32
C PRO A 563 32.71 12.12 35.25
N ASP A 564 33.45 11.12 34.78
CA ASP A 564 33.69 9.87 35.51
C ASP A 564 34.97 9.88 36.35
N ARG A 565 34.87 9.46 37.60
CA ARG A 565 36.06 9.21 38.44
C ARG A 565 36.17 7.75 38.85
N LEU A 566 37.31 7.14 38.50
CA LEU A 566 37.56 5.72 38.71
C LEU A 566 38.36 5.48 39.99
N HIS A 567 37.97 4.41 40.69
CA HIS A 567 38.70 3.82 41.81
C HIS A 567 38.90 2.33 41.56
N LYS A 568 39.87 1.72 42.24
CA LYS A 568 40.17 0.29 42.14
C LYS A 568 40.42 -0.35 43.50
N PHE A 569 40.11 -1.63 43.64
CA PHE A 569 40.49 -2.44 44.80
C PHE A 569 40.76 -3.88 44.39
N SER A 570 41.44 -4.64 45.24
CA SER A 570 41.73 -6.06 44.97
C SER A 570 41.37 -6.93 46.16
N LEU A 571 40.81 -8.10 45.87
CA LEU A 571 40.42 -9.11 46.85
C LEU A 571 41.34 -10.32 46.70
N ALA A 572 41.99 -10.73 47.79
CA ALA A 572 42.85 -11.92 47.81
C ALA A 572 42.06 -13.24 47.83
N ARG A 573 40.78 -13.18 48.21
CA ARG A 573 39.86 -14.32 48.34
C ARG A 573 38.42 -13.83 48.21
N ARG A 574 37.49 -14.77 48.00
CA ARG A 574 36.06 -14.48 48.00
C ARG A 574 35.64 -13.73 49.26
N SER A 575 34.99 -12.58 49.10
CA SER A 575 34.65 -11.66 50.20
C SER A 575 33.33 -10.93 49.94
N ASP A 576 32.64 -10.53 51.01
CA ASP A 576 31.50 -9.61 50.93
C ASP A 576 32.05 -8.18 50.90
N VAL A 577 31.68 -7.41 49.87
CA VAL A 577 32.08 -6.00 49.73
C VAL A 577 30.86 -5.10 49.88
N ILE A 578 31.09 -3.98 50.55
CA ILE A 578 30.14 -2.89 50.65
C ILE A 578 30.84 -1.64 50.17
N ILE A 579 30.31 -1.02 49.11
CA ILE A 579 30.82 0.22 48.56
C ILE A 579 29.76 1.28 48.83
N THR A 580 30.15 2.36 49.50
CA THR A 580 29.26 3.47 49.84
C THR A 580 29.83 4.76 49.26
N VAL A 581 29.04 5.44 48.42
CA VAL A 581 29.40 6.74 47.84
C VAL A 581 28.40 7.79 48.29
N LEU A 582 28.90 8.93 48.74
CA LEU A 582 28.11 10.06 49.21
C LEU A 582 28.56 11.34 48.50
N SER A 583 27.62 12.14 48.01
CA SER A 583 27.88 13.49 47.51
C SER A 583 26.72 14.39 47.89
N GLU A 584 27.04 15.60 48.36
CA GLU A 584 26.07 16.69 48.55
C GLU A 584 25.96 17.57 47.30
N ALA A 585 26.87 17.40 46.33
CA ALA A 585 26.98 18.27 45.15
C ALA A 585 26.19 17.74 43.94
N PHE A 586 25.97 16.43 43.84
CA PHE A 586 25.25 15.78 42.73
C PHE A 586 24.61 14.45 43.17
N HIS A 587 23.69 13.89 42.38
CA HIS A 587 23.18 12.54 42.66
C HIS A 587 24.16 11.47 42.17
N PRO A 588 24.75 10.66 43.07
CA PRO A 588 25.76 9.70 42.67
C PRO A 588 25.15 8.54 41.86
N ALA A 589 25.78 8.26 40.73
CA ALA A 589 25.66 7.02 39.99
C ALA A 589 26.96 6.22 40.18
N VAL A 590 26.83 4.99 40.69
CA VAL A 590 27.99 4.14 41.03
C VAL A 590 27.92 2.84 40.28
N THR A 591 28.95 2.58 39.48
CA THR A 591 29.11 1.33 38.73
C THR A 591 30.25 0.50 39.32
N LEU A 592 29.98 -0.76 39.62
CA LEU A 592 30.99 -1.76 39.98
C LEU A 592 31.26 -2.65 38.77
N GLN A 593 32.52 -2.77 38.37
CA GLN A 593 32.94 -3.57 37.21
C GLN A 593 34.22 -4.38 37.50
N ARG A 594 34.41 -5.48 36.76
CA ARG A 594 35.54 -6.40 36.96
C ARG A 594 36.78 -6.00 36.15
N ASP A 595 36.57 -5.63 34.90
CA ASP A 595 37.56 -5.09 33.98
C ASP A 595 37.31 -3.58 33.83
N CYS A 596 38.38 -2.82 33.63
CA CYS A 596 38.27 -1.38 33.52
C CYS A 596 37.91 -0.89 32.12
N VAL A 597 38.39 -1.61 31.09
CA VAL A 597 38.34 -1.19 29.69
C VAL A 597 37.26 -1.96 28.94
N GLN A 598 37.04 -3.23 29.28
CA GLN A 598 36.00 -4.05 28.67
C GLN A 598 34.68 -3.99 29.45
N PRO A 599 33.53 -4.03 28.76
CA PRO A 599 32.22 -4.11 29.41
C PRO A 599 32.14 -5.30 30.36
N SER A 600 32.06 -5.03 31.66
CA SER A 600 32.10 -6.05 32.71
C SER A 600 31.37 -5.59 33.97
N VAL A 601 30.32 -4.79 33.78
CA VAL A 601 29.49 -4.24 34.85
C VAL A 601 28.87 -5.40 35.63
N ILE A 602 29.18 -5.44 36.92
CA ILE A 602 28.64 -6.42 37.88
C ILE A 602 27.33 -5.90 38.46
N GLU A 603 27.34 -4.64 38.87
CA GLU A 603 26.18 -3.97 39.43
C GLU A 603 26.30 -2.47 39.22
N CYS A 604 25.14 -1.82 39.15
CA CYS A 604 25.07 -0.39 39.19
C CYS A 604 23.91 0.12 40.02
N VAL A 605 24.13 1.24 40.71
CA VAL A 605 23.15 1.87 41.58
C VAL A 605 23.13 3.37 41.33
N THR A 606 21.92 3.92 41.13
CA THR A 606 21.66 5.36 41.09
C THR A 606 20.71 5.78 42.22
N ARG A 607 20.76 7.07 42.58
CA ARG A 607 19.85 7.69 43.56
C ARG A 607 19.15 8.92 42.96
N TYR A 608 18.05 9.32 43.59
CA TYR A 608 17.18 10.42 43.14
C TYR A 608 17.14 11.60 44.12
N ARG A 609 17.90 11.54 45.22
CA ARG A 609 17.95 12.57 46.28
C ARG A 609 19.40 12.80 46.72
N SER A 610 19.79 14.06 46.89
CA SER A 610 21.17 14.54 47.12
C SER A 610 21.75 14.30 48.53
N VAL A 611 21.18 13.37 49.29
CA VAL A 611 21.62 13.08 50.67
C VAL A 611 21.61 11.57 50.99
N GLU A 612 21.21 10.72 50.05
CA GLU A 612 21.22 9.26 50.25
C GLU A 612 22.47 8.64 49.64
N PRO A 613 23.20 7.79 50.38
CA PRO A 613 24.35 7.10 49.82
C PRO A 613 23.93 6.14 48.70
N ALA A 614 24.67 6.18 47.59
CA ALA A 614 24.68 5.09 46.63
C ALA A 614 25.49 3.95 47.23
N ARG A 615 24.83 2.81 47.49
CA ARG A 615 25.42 1.68 48.19
C ARG A 615 25.29 0.40 47.36
N ILE A 616 26.42 -0.24 47.08
CA ILE A 616 26.52 -1.55 46.43
C ILE A 616 26.92 -2.58 47.50
N THR A 617 26.27 -3.74 47.51
CA THR A 617 26.62 -4.86 48.41
C THR A 617 26.64 -6.17 47.63
N ARG A 618 27.82 -6.75 47.46
CA ARG A 618 28.02 -7.97 46.66
C ARG A 618 29.05 -8.90 47.28
N THR A 619 28.84 -10.20 47.09
CA THR A 619 29.89 -11.20 47.30
C THR A 619 30.69 -11.31 46.00
N LEU A 620 31.98 -11.04 46.08
CA LEU A 620 32.89 -11.07 44.94
C LEU A 620 33.97 -12.11 45.15
N GLU A 621 34.41 -12.76 44.07
CA GLU A 621 35.54 -13.68 44.08
C GLU A 621 36.88 -12.93 44.23
N ALA A 622 37.98 -13.66 44.39
CA ALA A 622 39.31 -13.06 44.32
C ALA A 622 39.53 -12.37 42.96
N GLY A 623 40.18 -11.22 42.97
CA GLY A 623 40.45 -10.43 41.76
C GLY A 623 40.51 -8.93 42.01
N THR A 624 40.82 -8.18 40.95
CA THR A 624 40.78 -6.72 40.94
C THR A 624 39.44 -6.25 40.40
N TYR A 625 38.92 -5.18 40.98
CA TYR A 625 37.63 -4.59 40.64
C TYR A 625 37.76 -3.07 40.57
N TYR A 626 36.89 -2.45 39.79
CA TYR A 626 36.85 -1.00 39.58
C TYR A 626 35.49 -0.44 39.99
N VAL A 627 35.52 0.75 40.58
CA VAL A 627 34.34 1.51 40.98
C VAL A 627 34.35 2.82 40.20
N VAL A 628 33.34 3.05 39.39
CA VAL A 628 33.14 4.30 38.65
C VAL A 628 32.14 5.14 39.43
N VAL A 629 32.53 6.36 39.78
CA VAL A 629 31.67 7.37 40.38
C VAL A 629 31.36 8.42 39.32
N ASP A 630 30.08 8.57 39.01
CA ASP A 630 29.56 9.50 38.02
C ASP A 630 28.40 10.31 38.63
N ALA A 631 28.07 11.44 38.01
CA ALA A 631 26.88 12.21 38.30
C ALA A 631 25.73 11.82 37.39
N LYS A 632 24.58 11.54 37.99
CA LYS A 632 23.40 11.13 37.24
C LYS A 632 22.86 12.24 36.34
N GLU A 633 22.86 13.48 36.81
CA GLU A 633 22.37 14.62 36.04
C GLU A 633 23.47 15.17 35.11
N ALA A 634 23.12 15.33 33.83
CA ALA A 634 23.98 15.95 32.83
C ALA A 634 24.54 17.29 33.31
N GLY A 635 25.87 17.48 33.16
CA GLY A 635 26.54 18.74 33.49
C GLY A 635 26.70 19.04 34.98
N THR A 636 26.31 18.11 35.87
CA THR A 636 26.59 18.23 37.30
C THR A 636 27.92 17.54 37.65
N SER A 637 28.65 18.11 38.61
CA SER A 637 29.89 17.55 39.12
C SER A 637 30.21 18.13 40.49
N GLY A 638 31.08 17.47 41.25
CA GLY A 638 31.50 18.01 42.54
C GLY A 638 32.28 17.04 43.40
N GLN A 639 32.41 17.39 44.67
CA GLN A 639 33.08 16.57 45.67
C GLN A 639 32.19 15.40 46.10
N TYR A 640 32.82 14.28 46.42
CA TYR A 640 32.18 13.09 46.98
C TYR A 640 33.14 12.35 47.91
N THR A 641 32.59 11.45 48.72
CA THR A 641 33.35 10.46 49.48
C THR A 641 32.99 9.06 49.01
N VAL A 642 33.97 8.16 49.00
CA VAL A 642 33.80 6.74 48.74
C VAL A 642 34.45 5.93 49.85
N GLU A 643 33.71 4.96 50.39
CA GLU A 643 34.20 4.00 51.39
C GLU A 643 33.99 2.57 50.88
N LEU A 644 35.05 1.77 50.96
CA LEU A 644 35.00 0.33 50.74
C LEU A 644 35.08 -0.39 52.09
N GLN A 645 34.17 -1.33 52.35
CA GLN A 645 34.26 -2.27 53.46
C GLN A 645 34.31 -3.69 52.92
N VAL A 646 35.33 -4.45 53.33
CA VAL A 646 35.51 -5.86 52.95
C VAL A 646 35.33 -6.73 54.18
N GLN A 647 34.45 -7.72 54.09
CA GLN A 647 34.10 -8.63 55.17
C GLN A 647 34.21 -10.08 54.71
N ALA A 648 34.37 -11.01 55.66
CA ALA A 648 34.24 -12.43 55.34
C ALA A 648 32.84 -12.70 54.79
N PRO A 649 32.69 -13.57 53.78
CA PRO A 649 31.37 -13.93 53.27
C PRO A 649 30.50 -14.44 54.42
N LYS A 650 29.26 -13.98 54.53
CA LYS A 650 28.31 -14.63 55.45
C LYS A 650 28.12 -16.08 54.99
N GLU A 651 28.51 -17.04 55.83
CA GLU A 651 28.11 -18.44 55.65
C GLU A 651 26.58 -18.47 55.55
N ARG A 652 26.08 -18.98 54.43
CA ARG A 652 24.65 -19.11 54.18
C ARG A 652 24.18 -20.50 54.54
#